data_AF-A0A6C0CT36-F1
#
_entry.id   AF-A0A6C0CT36-F1
#
_cell.length_a   1.000
_cell.length_b   1.000
_cell.length_c   1.000
_cell.angle_alpha   90.00
_cell.angle_beta   90.00
_cell.angle_gamma   90.00
#
_symmetry.space_group_name_H-M   'P 1'
#
loop_
_entity.id
_entity.type
_entity.pdbx_description
1 polymer ?
#
loop_
_entity_poly.entity_id
_entity_poly.type
_entity_poly.pdbx_seq_one_letter_code
_entity_poly.pdbx_strand_id
1 'polypeptide(L)'
;MEIQTLDWRAEDFDIEIEDEDDESAEPTIIKKYIIKAFGLNENKESVALTITDFTPYFYIKPQHKIIPNELKQLESHLIGVLPFKLKDSIKSLKVMAKKDMWGFTNNKAFPFIRITFTNLMAMKFCVKHLSKSVPICKRMLKYKLYENNIEPFIRFFHCKNINPSGWIKIDPSKCFRNKVHKTNCKYDLAIKWSNVESLPTKERISPLIVASFDIECTSSHGDFPLAIKKYEKTTREMIQAFSQFKQANPIDIKRFIKESLFHIFEVQYFPEIEKYYSKIYFKETNRKVTKKQIIRIIDTLYDIVITDINTQKHFKEIYEDEDECTRFKNAFKQPLRNNDKNKPINDEKESVFNQINNILSQNFPEVEGDSVIQIGTTFHRYGDMNCFYKHIITLDTCDDIPGVDVIQCETEVDVLLEWTKLIQSMNPDIITGYNIFGFDFQFMYDRSVEIGCRKAFCQLGRYKNHVSEIVHKSLSSSALGDNFLHFIDMEGRVLIDLMKVVQRDHNLDSYKLDNVASHFIQGSIKNIDGNQLKVDNLLGIQEQSFIHLKNEDVTQKYMVTKIDPENNIIVVDDSCQPVIHAFKKWGLAKDDVSPNEIFQCQKGTSTDRARIAKYCVQDCALCNLLIIKLEIVANNLGMSNVCCVPLSYIFMRGQGVKIFSLVAKQCRLDNILIPTLNNKFASDYVENEDDDGYEGAIVLTPKPGIYVNEPISVMDYASLYPSSMISENISHDSLVLDDKYDNLPGIEYVDITYDVFEGIGDTKKKVMKKVGEKTCRYAQFPDGTKGILPRILMNLLKQRKATRKRATEKKVTLKNGDVFTGLMSESETTINIGDVCIDKNQIEKIEDLYNDFMKAVLDGLQLAYKVTANSLYGQVGAKTSPVYLKELAASTTATGRNLILKAKDFMEKHYDVNVIYGDTDSIFVSFRLNEKEGLTGKEALQKSIDLSCKASAEFKKACLKAPHDLEYEKTFYPFVILSKKKYVGNLYEHDVNKFKQKSMGIVLKRRDNANIVKHVYGGIIDIILNEANITKAVHFLKDELKDLVDGKFPLEQLVITKTLKGEYKDPTKIAHKVLADRMGERDPGSKPQVNDRIPYVYIVNKNKDCLQGDKIETPSYIREHDINPDYAFYISNQIMKPVSQLLALTLETIPGYTKKHDPYYYDRKMKLLITEKKGDEKKAQEKWNTLRMNEVEDLCFKPLLNQLQAKTNGNKSMLDFFNVSNK
;
A
#
# COMPACT_ATOMS: atom_id res chain seq x y z
N MET A 1 -29.51 20.09 -17.07
CA MET A 1 -28.98 18.70 -17.03
C MET A 1 -28.03 18.59 -15.85
N GLU A 2 -28.21 17.59 -15.00
CA GLU A 2 -27.29 17.29 -13.90
C GLU A 2 -26.44 16.08 -14.27
N ILE A 3 -25.15 16.13 -13.94
CA ILE A 3 -24.14 15.16 -14.36
C ILE A 3 -23.28 14.80 -13.15
N GLN A 4 -23.18 13.52 -12.81
CA GLN A 4 -22.18 13.03 -11.88
C GLN A 4 -20.87 12.81 -12.62
N THR A 5 -19.82 13.53 -12.23
CA THR A 5 -18.49 13.42 -12.84
C THR A 5 -17.68 12.31 -12.18
N LEU A 6 -16.82 11.64 -12.95
CA LEU A 6 -16.00 10.50 -12.49
C LEU A 6 -14.53 10.69 -12.87
N ASP A 7 -14.27 11.00 -14.14
CA ASP A 7 -12.92 11.26 -14.65
C ASP A 7 -12.81 12.69 -15.20
N TRP A 8 -11.61 13.24 -15.10
CA TRP A 8 -11.27 14.59 -15.53
C TRP A 8 -9.96 14.58 -16.29
N ARG A 9 -9.97 15.20 -17.47
CA ARG A 9 -8.78 15.38 -18.30
C ARG A 9 -8.60 16.86 -18.61
N ALA A 10 -7.36 17.29 -18.74
CA ALA A 10 -7.08 18.67 -19.14
C ALA A 10 -5.75 18.78 -19.86
N GLU A 11 -5.74 19.52 -20.96
CA GLU A 11 -4.59 19.65 -21.85
C GLU A 11 -4.67 20.95 -22.65
N ASP A 12 -3.56 21.29 -23.30
CA ASP A 12 -3.48 22.43 -24.22
C ASP A 12 -3.87 21.96 -25.62
N PHE A 13 -4.93 22.54 -26.19
CA PHE A 13 -5.41 22.27 -27.54
C PHE A 13 -5.01 23.36 -28.52
N ASP A 14 -4.65 22.96 -29.74
CA ASP A 14 -4.48 23.86 -30.88
C ASP A 14 -5.86 24.25 -31.44
N ILE A 15 -6.10 25.55 -31.57
CA ILE A 15 -7.31 26.12 -32.17
C ILE A 15 -6.87 27.00 -33.33
N GLU A 16 -7.34 26.65 -34.52
CA GLU A 16 -7.22 27.46 -35.73
C GLU A 16 -8.18 28.64 -35.64
N ILE A 17 -7.65 29.84 -35.84
CA ILE A 17 -8.44 31.06 -36.01
C ILE A 17 -8.24 31.49 -37.46
N GLU A 18 -9.32 31.44 -38.23
CA GLU A 18 -9.41 32.00 -39.57
C GLU A 18 -9.57 33.52 -39.44
N ASP A 19 -8.81 34.29 -40.22
CA ASP A 19 -8.98 35.75 -40.28
C ASP A 19 -10.20 36.05 -41.15
N GLU A 20 -11.28 36.56 -40.56
CA GLU A 20 -12.54 36.85 -41.27
C GLU A 20 -12.38 37.93 -42.36
N ASP A 21 -11.29 38.70 -42.31
CA ASP A 21 -11.00 39.83 -43.22
C ASP A 21 -9.99 39.48 -44.35
N ASP A 22 -9.34 38.31 -44.31
CA ASP A 22 -8.35 37.88 -45.32
C ASP A 22 -8.36 36.36 -45.53
N GLU A 23 -9.17 35.88 -46.47
CA GLU A 23 -9.28 34.46 -46.85
C GLU A 23 -7.97 33.86 -47.40
N SER A 24 -6.93 34.68 -47.65
CA SER A 24 -5.62 34.22 -48.14
C SER A 24 -4.56 34.05 -47.04
N ALA A 25 -4.86 34.49 -45.80
CA ALA A 25 -3.95 34.37 -44.67
C ALA A 25 -3.93 32.95 -44.09
N GLU A 26 -2.74 32.41 -43.80
CA GLU A 26 -2.62 31.13 -43.09
C GLU A 26 -3.29 31.23 -41.70
N PRO A 27 -4.11 30.24 -41.29
CA PRO A 27 -4.83 30.29 -40.04
C PRO A 27 -3.89 30.39 -38.84
N THR A 28 -4.15 31.36 -37.96
CA THR A 28 -3.34 31.55 -36.76
C THR A 28 -3.70 30.48 -35.73
N ILE A 29 -2.75 29.60 -35.40
CA ILE A 29 -2.96 28.54 -34.40
C ILE A 29 -2.70 29.09 -32.99
N ILE A 30 -3.75 29.19 -32.17
CA ILE A 30 -3.63 29.57 -30.76
C ILE A 30 -3.86 28.37 -29.85
N LYS A 31 -2.89 28.11 -28.95
CA LYS A 31 -3.04 27.10 -27.89
C LYS A 31 -3.95 27.61 -26.78
N LYS A 32 -5.01 26.85 -26.44
CA LYS A 32 -5.88 27.10 -25.29
C LYS A 32 -5.94 25.90 -24.35
N TYR A 33 -5.98 26.18 -23.05
CA TYR A 33 -6.22 25.16 -22.03
C TYR A 33 -7.70 24.75 -22.02
N ILE A 34 -7.97 23.44 -22.12
CA ILE A 34 -9.32 22.88 -22.10
C ILE A 34 -9.41 21.84 -20.99
N ILE A 35 -10.53 21.85 -20.26
CA ILE A 35 -10.86 20.84 -19.25
C ILE A 35 -11.97 19.97 -19.83
N LYS A 36 -11.91 18.66 -19.63
CA LYS A 36 -12.95 17.71 -20.03
C LYS A 36 -13.36 16.87 -18.83
N ALA A 37 -14.67 16.78 -18.62
CA ALA A 37 -15.28 15.97 -17.58
C ALA A 37 -16.04 14.81 -18.22
N PHE A 38 -15.90 13.61 -17.67
CA PHE A 38 -16.66 12.43 -18.07
C PHE A 38 -17.52 11.96 -16.92
N GLY A 39 -18.75 11.55 -17.24
CA GLY A 39 -19.72 11.21 -16.21
C GLY A 39 -21.02 10.63 -16.76
N LEU A 40 -22.00 10.54 -15.86
CA LEU A 40 -23.36 10.07 -16.16
C LEU A 40 -24.38 11.14 -15.78
N ASN A 41 -25.43 11.31 -16.58
CA ASN A 41 -26.58 12.12 -16.18
C ASN A 41 -27.55 11.33 -15.28
N GLU A 42 -28.62 11.97 -14.80
CA GLU A 42 -29.64 11.31 -13.94
C GLU A 42 -30.36 10.14 -14.61
N ASN A 43 -30.40 10.12 -15.95
CA ASN A 43 -30.96 9.03 -16.76
C ASN A 43 -29.95 7.90 -17.01
N LYS A 44 -28.77 7.92 -16.36
CA LYS A 44 -27.69 6.93 -16.50
C LYS A 44 -27.04 6.93 -17.88
N GLU A 45 -27.09 8.07 -18.58
CA GLU A 45 -26.53 8.22 -19.91
C GLU A 45 -25.16 8.88 -19.84
N SER A 46 -24.20 8.38 -20.61
CA SER A 46 -22.82 8.88 -20.61
C SER A 46 -22.70 10.26 -21.24
N VAL A 47 -21.95 11.14 -20.56
CA VAL A 47 -21.72 12.53 -20.97
C VAL A 47 -20.21 12.79 -21.01
N ALA A 48 -19.73 13.33 -22.12
CA ALA A 48 -18.47 14.04 -22.22
C ALA A 48 -18.74 15.55 -22.27
N LEU A 49 -18.20 16.29 -21.30
CA LEU A 49 -18.39 17.72 -21.19
C LEU A 49 -17.05 18.45 -21.35
N THR A 50 -16.91 19.16 -22.47
CA THR A 50 -15.78 20.05 -22.74
C THR A 50 -16.03 21.41 -22.10
N ILE A 51 -15.16 21.80 -21.18
CA ILE A 51 -15.24 23.05 -20.41
C ILE A 51 -14.17 24.01 -20.92
N THR A 52 -14.61 25.15 -21.45
CA THR A 52 -13.74 26.14 -22.11
C THR A 52 -13.55 27.41 -21.28
N ASP A 53 -12.59 28.25 -21.71
CA ASP A 53 -12.30 29.58 -21.18
C ASP A 53 -11.77 29.65 -19.74
N PHE A 54 -11.47 28.51 -19.11
CA PHE A 54 -10.74 28.49 -17.84
C PHE A 54 -9.23 28.62 -18.10
N THR A 55 -8.64 29.73 -17.66
CA THR A 55 -7.25 30.09 -17.98
C THR A 55 -6.26 29.70 -16.87
N PRO A 56 -5.10 29.10 -17.17
CA PRO A 56 -4.01 28.91 -16.21
C PRO A 56 -3.47 30.22 -15.64
N TYR A 57 -3.05 30.22 -14.37
CA TYR A 57 -2.41 31.37 -13.73
C TYR A 57 -1.62 30.99 -12.48
N PHE A 58 -0.67 31.85 -12.11
CA PHE A 58 0.01 31.82 -10.80
C PHE A 58 0.25 33.25 -10.31
N TYR A 59 0.82 33.38 -9.10
CA TYR A 59 1.12 34.67 -8.51
C TYR A 59 2.60 34.83 -8.19
N ILE A 60 3.04 36.09 -8.20
CA ILE A 60 4.35 36.49 -7.69
C ILE A 60 4.21 37.62 -6.67
N LYS A 61 5.07 37.61 -5.66
CA LYS A 61 5.16 38.70 -4.67
C LYS A 61 6.28 39.67 -5.08
N PRO A 62 5.98 40.97 -5.32
CA PRO A 62 6.99 41.99 -5.55
C PRO A 62 7.77 42.29 -4.26
N GLN A 63 9.03 42.70 -4.40
CA GLN A 63 9.90 43.06 -3.27
C GLN A 63 9.59 44.46 -2.71
N HIS A 64 9.00 45.33 -3.52
CA HIS A 64 8.66 46.71 -3.20
C HIS A 64 7.34 47.12 -3.86
N LYS A 65 6.89 48.35 -3.59
CA LYS A 65 5.68 48.90 -4.22
C LYS A 65 5.90 49.04 -5.74
N ILE A 66 5.14 48.28 -6.52
CA ILE A 66 5.26 48.24 -7.98
C ILE A 66 4.78 49.55 -8.60
N ILE A 67 5.57 50.09 -9.53
CA ILE A 67 5.16 51.21 -10.38
C ILE A 67 4.68 50.72 -11.76
N PRO A 68 3.75 51.43 -12.44
CA PRO A 68 3.19 50.97 -13.72
C PRO A 68 4.23 50.62 -14.80
N ASN A 69 5.36 51.32 -14.83
CA ASN A 69 6.45 51.06 -15.77
C ASN A 69 7.14 49.71 -15.52
N GLU A 70 7.33 49.32 -14.25
CA GLU A 70 7.91 48.01 -13.90
C GLU A 70 7.01 46.86 -14.36
N LEU A 71 5.68 47.03 -14.23
CA LEU A 71 4.72 46.02 -14.68
C LEU A 71 4.74 45.84 -16.20
N LYS A 72 4.80 46.94 -16.96
CA LYS A 72 4.92 46.91 -18.43
C LYS A 72 6.22 46.26 -18.89
N GLN A 73 7.34 46.56 -18.23
CA GLN A 73 8.62 45.94 -18.55
C GLN A 73 8.65 44.45 -18.19
N LEU A 74 8.02 44.06 -17.08
CA LEU A 74 7.86 42.65 -16.73
C LEU A 74 7.04 41.91 -17.78
N GLU A 75 5.91 42.47 -18.21
CA GLU A 75 5.10 41.89 -19.29
C GLU A 75 5.90 41.74 -20.58
N SER A 76 6.59 42.80 -21.02
CA SER A 76 7.44 42.79 -22.21
C SER A 76 8.57 41.75 -22.11
N HIS A 77 9.18 41.62 -20.94
CA HIS A 77 10.21 40.61 -20.68
C HIS A 77 9.64 39.19 -20.79
N LEU A 78 8.47 38.94 -20.20
CA LEU A 78 7.83 37.62 -20.24
C LEU A 78 7.38 37.24 -21.66
N ILE A 79 6.88 38.19 -22.45
CA ILE A 79 6.58 37.97 -23.88
C ILE A 79 7.88 37.67 -24.64
N GLY A 80 8.95 38.42 -24.37
CA GLY A 80 10.24 38.27 -25.05
C GLY A 80 10.93 36.93 -24.81
N VAL A 81 10.73 36.30 -23.65
CA VAL A 81 11.30 34.97 -23.37
C VAL A 81 10.50 33.82 -23.98
N LEU A 82 9.19 34.01 -24.23
CA LEU A 82 8.35 32.93 -24.74
C LEU A 82 8.75 32.52 -26.17
N PRO A 83 8.67 31.22 -26.51
CA PRO A 83 8.81 30.75 -27.89
C PRO A 83 7.83 31.47 -28.83
N PHE A 84 8.20 31.64 -30.10
CA PHE A 84 7.41 32.38 -31.10
C PHE A 84 5.92 31.99 -31.10
N LYS A 85 5.62 30.69 -31.12
CA LYS A 85 4.25 30.14 -31.11
C LYS A 85 3.44 30.41 -29.83
N LEU A 86 4.07 30.93 -28.78
CA LEU A 86 3.46 31.17 -27.47
C LEU A 86 3.46 32.65 -27.07
N LYS A 87 3.95 33.57 -27.92
CA LYS A 87 4.10 34.99 -27.55
C LYS A 87 2.77 35.65 -27.16
N ASP A 88 1.67 35.27 -27.81
CA ASP A 88 0.33 35.78 -27.53
C ASP A 88 -0.38 35.02 -26.39
N SER A 89 0.35 34.18 -25.66
CA SER A 89 -0.23 33.33 -24.61
C SER A 89 -0.37 34.02 -23.25
N ILE A 90 0.15 35.23 -23.07
CA ILE A 90 -0.03 36.01 -21.84
C ILE A 90 -1.29 36.86 -21.97
N LYS A 91 -2.29 36.56 -21.14
CA LYS A 91 -3.59 37.23 -21.19
C LYS A 91 -3.63 38.53 -20.37
N SER A 92 -2.99 38.54 -19.20
CA SER A 92 -2.92 39.74 -18.35
C SER A 92 -1.96 39.59 -17.17
N LEU A 93 -1.37 40.71 -16.76
CA LEU A 93 -0.71 40.88 -15.45
C LEU A 93 -1.53 41.85 -14.58
N LYS A 94 -2.02 41.39 -13.43
CA LYS A 94 -2.87 42.22 -12.53
C LYS A 94 -2.33 42.26 -11.10
N VAL A 95 -2.18 43.45 -10.54
CA VAL A 95 -1.85 43.63 -9.12
C VAL A 95 -3.09 43.38 -8.27
N MET A 96 -2.96 42.59 -7.21
CA MET A 96 -4.03 42.19 -6.30
C MET A 96 -3.55 42.25 -4.85
N ALA A 97 -4.43 42.65 -3.93
CA ALA A 97 -4.17 42.57 -2.50
C ALA A 97 -4.59 41.19 -1.96
N LYS A 98 -3.65 40.43 -1.42
CA LYS A 98 -3.88 39.07 -0.86
C LYS A 98 -3.11 38.89 0.45
N LYS A 99 -3.54 37.94 1.28
CA LYS A 99 -2.80 37.54 2.49
C LYS A 99 -1.73 36.52 2.13
N ASP A 100 -0.61 36.56 2.83
CA ASP A 100 0.45 35.55 2.73
C ASP A 100 0.17 34.45 3.74
N MET A 101 0.27 33.18 3.33
CA MET A 101 0.09 32.05 4.24
C MET A 101 1.23 31.93 5.25
N TRP A 102 2.44 32.40 4.91
CA TRP A 102 3.64 32.15 5.70
C TRP A 102 3.91 33.30 6.68
N GLY A 103 3.80 33.00 7.97
CA GLY A 103 4.04 33.93 9.06
C GLY A 103 2.80 34.74 9.46
N PHE A 104 2.69 35.03 10.75
CA PHE A 104 1.68 35.92 11.29
C PHE A 104 1.92 37.34 10.82
N THR A 105 0.90 37.94 10.21
CA THR A 105 0.95 39.30 9.66
C THR A 105 -0.22 40.17 10.11
N ASN A 106 -0.92 39.73 11.16
CA ASN A 106 -2.12 40.38 11.70
C ASN A 106 -3.13 40.80 10.60
N ASN A 107 -3.53 39.83 9.76
CA ASN A 107 -4.47 40.02 8.65
C ASN A 107 -4.05 41.03 7.56
N LYS A 108 -2.79 41.49 7.53
CA LYS A 108 -2.29 42.41 6.51
C LYS A 108 -2.34 41.79 5.10
N ALA A 109 -2.91 42.54 4.17
CA ALA A 109 -2.83 42.21 2.76
C ALA A 109 -1.58 42.82 2.11
N PHE A 110 -0.92 42.04 1.25
CA PHE A 110 0.24 42.45 0.47
C PHE A 110 -0.14 42.54 -1.02
N PRO A 111 0.54 43.40 -1.80
CA PRO A 111 0.40 43.39 -3.25
C PRO A 111 1.02 42.12 -3.82
N PHE A 112 0.33 41.46 -4.74
CA PHE A 112 0.79 40.34 -5.56
C PHE A 112 0.46 40.60 -7.02
N ILE A 113 1.29 40.14 -7.95
CA ILE A 113 0.94 40.15 -9.38
C ILE A 113 0.40 38.78 -9.74
N ARG A 114 -0.82 38.74 -10.27
CA ARG A 114 -1.40 37.57 -10.93
C ARG A 114 -1.03 37.60 -12.40
N ILE A 115 -0.39 36.54 -12.89
CA ILE A 115 -0.05 36.37 -14.29
C ILE A 115 -0.98 35.29 -14.87
N THR A 116 -1.78 35.65 -15.88
CA THR A 116 -2.79 34.77 -16.48
C THR A 116 -2.39 34.42 -17.90
N PHE A 117 -2.56 33.15 -18.27
CA PHE A 117 -2.13 32.58 -19.54
C PHE A 117 -3.31 31.96 -20.30
N THR A 118 -3.21 31.86 -21.62
CA THR A 118 -4.19 31.14 -22.45
C THR A 118 -4.00 29.62 -22.39
N ASN A 119 -2.76 29.16 -22.17
CA ASN A 119 -2.37 27.74 -22.10
C ASN A 119 -1.36 27.44 -20.98
N LEU A 120 -1.26 26.17 -20.62
CA LEU A 120 -0.43 25.68 -19.53
C LEU A 120 1.06 25.69 -19.90
N MET A 121 1.41 25.45 -21.17
CA MET A 121 2.79 25.45 -21.65
C MET A 121 3.47 26.82 -21.44
N ALA A 122 2.81 27.92 -21.82
CA ALA A 122 3.32 29.27 -21.59
C ALA A 122 3.48 29.57 -20.10
N MET A 123 2.51 29.16 -19.27
CA MET A 123 2.61 29.29 -17.81
C MET A 123 3.86 28.58 -17.27
N LYS A 124 4.09 27.32 -17.65
CA LYS A 124 5.26 26.53 -17.22
C LYS A 124 6.58 27.19 -17.65
N PHE A 125 6.62 27.76 -18.85
CA PHE A 125 7.80 28.46 -19.37
C PHE A 125 8.12 29.71 -18.55
N CYS A 126 7.13 30.55 -18.27
CA CYS A 126 7.30 31.74 -17.43
C CYS A 126 7.64 31.39 -15.97
N VAL A 127 7.07 30.32 -15.40
CA VAL A 127 7.44 29.81 -14.06
C VAL A 127 8.92 29.44 -14.02
N LYS A 128 9.40 28.69 -15.02
CA LYS A 128 10.82 28.30 -15.11
C LYS A 128 11.75 29.51 -15.17
N HIS A 129 11.36 30.57 -15.89
CA HIS A 129 12.14 31.80 -15.96
C HIS A 129 12.09 32.62 -14.67
N LEU A 130 10.90 32.86 -14.10
CA LEU A 130 10.72 33.64 -12.87
C LEU A 130 11.21 32.93 -11.61
N SER A 131 11.53 31.63 -11.69
CA SER A 131 12.24 30.90 -10.64
C SER A 131 13.69 31.39 -10.46
N LYS A 132 14.21 32.16 -11.42
CA LYS A 132 15.56 32.78 -11.40
C LYS A 132 15.42 34.30 -11.29
N SER A 133 16.52 34.99 -10.98
CA SER A 133 16.57 36.45 -11.04
C SER A 133 16.42 36.93 -12.49
N VAL A 134 15.59 37.94 -12.72
CA VAL A 134 15.27 38.49 -14.05
C VAL A 134 15.57 40.00 -14.13
N PRO A 135 16.08 40.50 -15.27
CA PRO A 135 16.40 41.91 -15.45
C PRO A 135 15.15 42.74 -15.77
N ILE A 136 14.69 43.56 -14.81
CA ILE A 136 13.54 44.47 -14.95
C ILE A 136 13.97 45.88 -14.54
N CYS A 137 13.70 46.89 -15.35
CA CYS A 137 14.09 48.29 -15.09
C CYS A 137 15.57 48.45 -14.71
N LYS A 138 16.47 47.73 -15.41
CA LYS A 138 17.93 47.69 -15.14
C LYS A 138 18.31 47.13 -13.75
N ARG A 139 17.39 46.45 -13.05
CA ARG A 139 17.61 45.76 -11.78
C ARG A 139 17.42 44.25 -11.94
N MET A 140 18.25 43.47 -11.26
CA MET A 140 18.04 42.02 -11.17
C MET A 140 17.06 41.74 -10.03
N LEU A 141 15.83 41.34 -10.37
CA LEU A 141 14.78 41.07 -9.39
C LEU A 141 14.54 39.56 -9.27
N LYS A 142 14.45 39.07 -8.02
CA LYS A 142 14.09 37.68 -7.71
C LYS A 142 12.66 37.66 -7.15
N TYR A 143 11.76 36.96 -7.84
CA TYR A 143 10.37 36.87 -7.41
C TYR A 143 10.13 35.60 -6.58
N LYS A 144 9.36 35.73 -5.50
CA LYS A 144 8.79 34.57 -4.83
C LYS A 144 7.51 34.15 -5.54
N LEU A 145 7.47 32.88 -5.94
CA LEU A 145 6.36 32.28 -6.67
C LEU A 145 5.31 31.71 -5.70
N TYR A 146 4.04 31.80 -6.09
CA TYR A 146 2.90 31.35 -5.31
C TYR A 146 1.96 30.55 -6.20
N GLU A 147 1.54 29.39 -5.69
CA GLU A 147 0.55 28.50 -6.28
C GLU A 147 0.82 28.03 -7.73
N ASN A 148 2.06 28.07 -8.22
CA ASN A 148 2.38 27.60 -9.58
C ASN A 148 2.39 26.06 -9.70
N ASN A 149 2.32 25.36 -8.56
CA ASN A 149 2.25 23.91 -8.43
C ASN A 149 0.80 23.37 -8.32
N ILE A 150 -0.22 24.25 -8.35
CA ILE A 150 -1.63 23.84 -8.42
C ILE A 150 -2.03 23.69 -9.89
N GLU A 151 -2.44 22.49 -10.28
CA GLU A 151 -2.95 22.23 -11.63
C GLU A 151 -4.21 23.09 -11.92
N PRO A 152 -4.31 23.72 -13.09
CA PRO A 152 -5.41 24.65 -13.34
C PRO A 152 -6.81 24.01 -13.22
N PHE A 153 -7.01 22.76 -13.64
CA PHE A 153 -8.31 22.11 -13.48
C PHE A 153 -8.65 21.78 -12.00
N ILE A 154 -7.66 21.49 -11.15
CA ILE A 154 -7.87 21.40 -9.69
C ILE A 154 -8.34 22.75 -9.14
N ARG A 155 -7.70 23.82 -9.63
CA ARG A 155 -8.09 25.19 -9.29
C ARG A 155 -9.51 25.52 -9.77
N PHE A 156 -9.94 25.00 -10.92
CA PHE A 156 -11.33 25.11 -11.37
C PHE A 156 -12.31 24.51 -10.35
N PHE A 157 -11.99 23.34 -9.76
CA PHE A 157 -12.80 22.75 -8.69
C PHE A 157 -12.91 23.69 -7.49
N HIS A 158 -11.79 24.28 -7.07
CA HIS A 158 -11.78 25.24 -5.96
C HIS A 158 -12.58 26.50 -6.29
N CYS A 159 -12.52 27.00 -7.53
CA CYS A 159 -13.24 28.20 -7.97
C CYS A 159 -14.76 28.00 -7.95
N LYS A 160 -15.23 26.82 -8.34
CA LYS A 160 -16.65 26.50 -8.50
C LYS A 160 -17.22 25.66 -7.35
N ASN A 161 -16.41 25.39 -6.32
CA ASN A 161 -16.74 24.49 -5.22
C ASN A 161 -17.26 23.13 -5.71
N ILE A 162 -16.61 22.57 -6.73
CA ILE A 162 -16.98 21.27 -7.32
C ILE A 162 -16.42 20.14 -6.44
N ASN A 163 -17.28 19.18 -6.15
CA ASN A 163 -16.87 17.86 -5.68
C ASN A 163 -16.46 17.04 -6.92
N PRO A 164 -15.17 16.68 -7.11
CA PRO A 164 -14.71 16.13 -8.39
C PRO A 164 -15.37 14.81 -8.77
N SER A 165 -15.83 14.03 -7.80
CA SER A 165 -16.60 12.82 -8.05
C SER A 165 -18.08 12.95 -7.64
N GLY A 166 -18.56 14.19 -7.58
CA GLY A 166 -19.93 14.56 -7.24
C GLY A 166 -20.72 15.05 -8.45
N TRP A 167 -21.80 15.79 -8.19
CA TRP A 167 -22.71 16.27 -9.21
C TRP A 167 -22.44 17.73 -9.61
N ILE A 168 -22.54 18.00 -10.91
CA ILE A 168 -22.58 19.34 -11.49
C ILE A 168 -23.90 19.54 -12.23
N LYS A 169 -24.31 20.80 -12.37
CA LYS A 169 -25.47 21.21 -13.16
C LYS A 169 -25.04 22.13 -14.29
N ILE A 170 -25.61 21.89 -15.47
CA ILE A 170 -25.44 22.72 -16.66
C ILE A 170 -26.80 23.04 -17.28
N ASP A 171 -26.88 24.19 -17.91
CA ASP A 171 -28.01 24.60 -18.74
C ASP A 171 -27.75 24.14 -20.20
N PRO A 172 -28.52 23.17 -20.73
CA PRO A 172 -28.33 22.69 -22.09
C PRO A 172 -28.47 23.78 -23.16
N SER A 173 -29.25 24.83 -22.91
CA SER A 173 -29.42 25.95 -23.86
C SER A 173 -28.15 26.78 -24.04
N LYS A 174 -27.27 26.78 -23.03
CA LYS A 174 -25.97 27.46 -23.05
C LYS A 174 -24.83 26.57 -23.54
N CYS A 175 -25.14 25.31 -23.84
CA CYS A 175 -24.20 24.38 -24.43
C CYS A 175 -24.22 24.54 -25.95
N PHE A 176 -23.06 24.47 -26.59
CA PHE A 176 -22.99 24.29 -28.03
C PHE A 176 -22.55 22.85 -28.31
N ARG A 177 -23.21 22.19 -29.27
CA ARG A 177 -22.77 20.88 -29.73
C ARG A 177 -21.45 21.03 -30.44
N ASN A 178 -20.51 20.16 -30.11
CA ASN A 178 -19.28 20.05 -30.88
C ASN A 178 -19.68 19.62 -32.30
N LYS A 179 -19.27 20.36 -33.35
CA LYS A 179 -19.67 20.07 -34.75
C LYS A 179 -19.29 18.65 -35.18
N VAL A 180 -18.31 18.04 -34.50
CA VAL A 180 -17.87 16.65 -34.68
C VAL A 180 -18.04 15.92 -33.35
N HIS A 181 -18.76 14.80 -33.35
CA HIS A 181 -18.90 13.92 -32.19
C HIS A 181 -17.57 13.18 -31.96
N LYS A 182 -16.73 13.64 -31.03
CA LYS A 182 -15.35 13.14 -30.84
C LYS A 182 -15.26 12.01 -29.82
N THR A 183 -16.34 11.69 -29.12
CA THR A 183 -16.37 10.65 -28.07
C THR A 183 -17.38 9.53 -28.37
N ASN A 184 -17.31 8.43 -27.63
CA ASN A 184 -18.32 7.34 -27.61
C ASN A 184 -19.38 7.55 -26.52
N CYS A 185 -19.45 8.75 -25.91
CA CYS A 185 -20.50 9.10 -24.96
C CYS A 185 -21.83 9.37 -25.69
N LYS A 186 -22.98 9.20 -25.00
CA LYS A 186 -24.28 9.55 -25.59
C LYS A 186 -24.41 11.05 -25.85
N TYR A 187 -23.83 11.88 -25.00
CA TYR A 187 -23.75 13.32 -25.18
C TYR A 187 -22.30 13.80 -25.21
N ASP A 188 -21.96 14.61 -26.21
CA ASP A 188 -20.68 15.31 -26.36
C ASP A 188 -20.97 16.83 -26.42
N LEU A 189 -20.81 17.50 -25.28
CA LEU A 189 -21.25 18.87 -25.06
C LEU A 189 -20.05 19.79 -24.79
N ALA A 190 -20.15 21.05 -25.20
CA ALA A 190 -19.18 22.08 -24.84
C ALA A 190 -19.87 23.25 -24.12
N ILE A 191 -19.24 23.74 -23.05
CA ILE A 191 -19.76 24.84 -22.23
C ILE A 191 -18.63 25.72 -21.68
N LYS A 192 -18.89 27.02 -21.54
CA LYS A 192 -17.99 27.92 -20.82
C LYS A 192 -17.97 27.57 -19.33
N TRP A 193 -16.80 27.56 -18.71
CA TRP A 193 -16.64 27.23 -17.30
C TRP A 193 -17.50 28.08 -16.35
N SER A 194 -17.81 29.32 -16.74
CA SER A 194 -18.66 30.24 -15.98
C SER A 194 -20.08 29.70 -15.79
N ASN A 195 -20.58 28.88 -16.72
CA ASN A 195 -21.94 28.35 -16.74
C ASN A 195 -22.05 26.96 -16.10
N VAL A 196 -20.96 26.43 -15.51
CA VAL A 196 -20.98 25.20 -14.72
C VAL A 196 -21.32 25.55 -13.27
N GLU A 197 -22.32 24.86 -12.73
CA GLU A 197 -22.78 24.97 -11.34
C GLU A 197 -22.45 23.67 -10.59
N SER A 198 -22.06 23.78 -9.32
CA SER A 198 -21.77 22.62 -8.47
C SER A 198 -22.97 22.25 -7.60
N LEU A 199 -23.19 20.95 -7.36
CA LEU A 199 -24.20 20.41 -6.46
C LEU A 199 -23.54 19.60 -5.33
N PRO A 200 -22.81 20.26 -4.40
CA PRO A 200 -21.92 19.58 -3.45
C PRO A 200 -22.66 18.76 -2.37
N THR A 201 -23.95 19.00 -2.16
CA THR A 201 -24.79 18.28 -1.19
C THR A 201 -25.47 17.04 -1.77
N LYS A 202 -25.42 16.86 -3.10
CA LYS A 202 -25.98 15.67 -3.78
C LYS A 202 -24.94 14.56 -3.73
N GLU A 203 -25.13 13.61 -2.82
CA GLU A 203 -24.17 12.52 -2.53
C GLU A 203 -24.56 11.16 -3.13
N ARG A 204 -25.72 11.08 -3.80
CA ARG A 204 -26.16 9.84 -4.46
C ARG A 204 -25.17 9.43 -5.55
N ILE A 205 -24.85 8.14 -5.60
CA ILE A 205 -24.04 7.55 -6.68
C ILE A 205 -24.97 7.03 -7.78
N SER A 206 -24.67 7.39 -9.03
CA SER A 206 -25.27 6.81 -10.22
C SER A 206 -24.82 5.34 -10.34
N PRO A 207 -25.63 4.44 -10.89
CA PRO A 207 -25.27 3.02 -11.01
C PRO A 207 -24.14 2.85 -12.05
N LEU A 208 -22.90 3.04 -11.61
CA LEU A 208 -21.71 3.01 -12.44
C LEU A 208 -21.54 1.62 -13.03
N ILE A 209 -21.19 1.53 -14.31
CA ILE A 209 -20.85 0.26 -14.94
C ILE A 209 -19.39 -0.04 -14.64
N VAL A 210 -19.15 -1.14 -13.94
CA VAL A 210 -17.80 -1.61 -13.59
C VAL A 210 -17.52 -2.89 -14.34
N ALA A 211 -16.53 -2.85 -15.23
CA ALA A 211 -16.03 -4.02 -15.94
C ALA A 211 -14.83 -4.60 -15.20
N SER A 212 -14.86 -5.89 -14.86
CA SER A 212 -13.66 -6.61 -14.48
C SER A 212 -13.20 -7.47 -15.64
N PHE A 213 -11.89 -7.53 -15.88
CA PHE A 213 -11.31 -8.42 -16.88
C PHE A 213 -10.11 -9.17 -16.34
N ASP A 214 -9.78 -10.27 -17.02
CA ASP A 214 -8.67 -11.18 -16.78
C ASP A 214 -8.30 -11.82 -18.13
N ILE A 215 -7.02 -12.17 -18.31
CA ILE A 215 -6.54 -12.79 -19.55
C ILE A 215 -5.89 -14.14 -19.28
N GLU A 216 -6.02 -15.04 -20.24
CA GLU A 216 -5.27 -16.29 -20.27
C GLU A 216 -4.35 -16.33 -21.48
N CYS A 217 -3.15 -16.87 -21.28
CA CYS A 217 -2.08 -16.89 -22.27
C CYS A 217 -1.55 -18.31 -22.46
N THR A 218 -0.94 -18.58 -23.63
CA THR A 218 -0.13 -19.79 -23.79
C THR A 218 1.25 -19.65 -23.17
N SER A 219 1.99 -20.75 -23.12
CA SER A 219 3.44 -20.74 -22.98
C SER A 219 4.07 -21.76 -23.89
N SER A 220 5.01 -21.33 -24.72
CA SER A 220 5.76 -22.21 -25.60
C SER A 220 6.74 -23.14 -24.86
N HIS A 221 7.21 -22.78 -23.66
CA HIS A 221 8.17 -23.58 -22.89
C HIS A 221 7.65 -24.09 -21.54
N GLY A 222 6.34 -23.92 -21.25
CA GLY A 222 5.76 -24.23 -19.94
C GLY A 222 6.21 -23.30 -18.81
N ASP A 223 6.95 -22.24 -19.15
CA ASP A 223 7.30 -21.15 -18.24
C ASP A 223 6.21 -20.08 -18.20
N PHE A 224 6.40 -19.09 -17.33
CA PHE A 224 5.52 -17.93 -17.30
C PHE A 224 5.42 -17.23 -18.67
N PRO A 225 4.22 -16.83 -19.12
CA PRO A 225 4.03 -16.22 -20.43
C PRO A 225 4.82 -14.92 -20.64
N LEU A 226 5.40 -14.77 -21.83
CA LEU A 226 6.06 -13.54 -22.29
C LEU A 226 5.54 -13.13 -23.66
N ALA A 227 4.93 -11.93 -23.75
CA ALA A 227 4.36 -11.40 -24.99
C ALA A 227 5.40 -11.26 -26.12
N ILE A 228 6.63 -10.88 -25.74
CA ILE A 228 7.79 -10.79 -26.64
C ILE A 228 8.89 -11.68 -26.06
N LYS A 229 9.29 -12.71 -26.80
CA LYS A 229 10.36 -13.64 -26.41
C LYS A 229 11.67 -13.31 -27.13
N LYS A 230 12.78 -13.59 -26.44
CA LYS A 230 14.15 -13.44 -26.93
C LYS A 230 14.97 -14.69 -26.58
N TYR A 231 16.22 -14.74 -27.02
CA TYR A 231 17.16 -15.83 -26.73
C TYR A 231 17.70 -15.88 -25.29
N GLU A 232 17.12 -15.12 -24.36
CA GLU A 232 17.60 -15.02 -22.99
C GLU A 232 17.53 -16.37 -22.27
N LYS A 233 16.42 -17.10 -22.39
CA LYS A 233 16.27 -18.44 -21.79
C LYS A 233 17.28 -19.43 -22.37
N THR A 234 17.34 -19.51 -23.70
CA THR A 234 18.30 -20.35 -24.42
C THR A 234 19.74 -20.04 -24.01
N THR A 235 20.07 -18.76 -23.84
CA THR A 235 21.40 -18.34 -23.41
C THR A 235 21.73 -18.84 -22.00
N ARG A 236 20.76 -18.82 -21.07
CA ARG A 236 20.94 -19.39 -19.71
C ARG A 236 21.14 -20.89 -19.77
N GLU A 237 20.32 -21.60 -20.53
CA GLU A 237 20.43 -23.05 -20.74
C GLU A 237 21.78 -23.42 -21.34
N MET A 238 22.27 -22.64 -22.32
CA MET A 238 23.61 -22.79 -22.90
C MET A 238 24.69 -22.61 -21.83
N ILE A 239 24.66 -21.52 -21.06
CA ILE A 239 25.65 -21.28 -20.00
C ILE A 239 25.63 -22.39 -18.95
N GLN A 240 24.44 -22.84 -18.54
CA GLN A 240 24.27 -23.91 -17.56
C GLN A 240 24.80 -25.25 -18.12
N ALA A 241 24.49 -25.58 -19.37
CA ALA A 241 25.00 -26.77 -20.04
C ALA A 241 26.54 -26.71 -20.15
N PHE A 242 27.10 -25.58 -20.57
CA PHE A 242 28.56 -25.39 -20.67
C PHE A 242 29.27 -25.49 -19.32
N SER A 243 28.61 -25.09 -18.23
CA SER A 243 29.18 -25.19 -16.88
C SER A 243 29.46 -26.64 -16.43
N GLN A 244 28.80 -27.63 -17.05
CA GLN A 244 29.04 -29.05 -16.76
C GLN A 244 30.34 -29.57 -17.38
N PHE A 245 30.90 -28.85 -18.36
CA PHE A 245 32.10 -29.23 -19.11
C PHE A 245 33.36 -28.52 -18.63
N LYS A 246 33.39 -28.01 -17.39
CA LYS A 246 34.54 -27.28 -16.79
C LYS A 246 35.87 -28.06 -16.81
N GLN A 247 35.84 -29.38 -16.97
CA GLN A 247 36.99 -30.28 -17.05
C GLN A 247 37.15 -30.98 -18.41
N ALA A 248 36.33 -30.65 -19.42
CA ALA A 248 36.39 -31.28 -20.74
C ALA A 248 37.49 -30.69 -21.63
N ASN A 249 37.94 -31.46 -22.64
CA ASN A 249 38.93 -31.01 -23.61
C ASN A 249 38.35 -29.87 -24.49
N PRO A 250 39.14 -28.83 -24.85
CA PRO A 250 38.82 -27.84 -25.88
C PRO A 250 38.03 -28.35 -27.11
N ILE A 251 38.41 -29.52 -27.62
CA ILE A 251 37.77 -30.13 -28.80
C ILE A 251 36.33 -30.55 -28.48
N ASP A 252 36.07 -31.09 -27.29
CA ASP A 252 34.76 -31.53 -26.85
C ASP A 252 33.82 -30.34 -26.60
N ILE A 253 34.33 -29.23 -26.06
CA ILE A 253 33.55 -28.00 -25.84
C ILE A 253 33.09 -27.43 -27.19
N LYS A 254 34.00 -27.34 -28.16
CA LYS A 254 33.67 -26.84 -29.51
C LYS A 254 32.69 -27.76 -30.24
N ARG A 255 32.84 -29.08 -30.07
CA ARG A 255 31.88 -30.07 -30.58
C ARG A 255 30.51 -29.90 -29.94
N PHE A 256 30.45 -29.75 -28.62
CA PHE A 256 29.21 -29.58 -27.87
C PHE A 256 28.47 -28.29 -28.25
N ILE A 257 29.17 -27.16 -28.42
CA ILE A 257 28.58 -25.91 -28.91
C ILE A 257 27.94 -26.11 -30.29
N LYS A 258 28.64 -26.79 -31.20
CA LYS A 258 28.13 -27.10 -32.54
C LYS A 258 26.88 -27.97 -32.49
N GLU A 259 26.91 -29.07 -31.74
CA GLU A 259 25.79 -30.00 -31.59
C GLU A 259 24.59 -29.32 -30.92
N SER A 260 24.84 -28.47 -29.91
CA SER A 260 23.83 -27.63 -29.25
C SER A 260 23.13 -26.71 -30.24
N LEU A 261 23.88 -25.92 -31.03
CA LEU A 261 23.28 -25.01 -32.01
C LEU A 261 22.54 -25.77 -33.13
N PHE A 262 23.08 -26.89 -33.60
CA PHE A 262 22.38 -27.70 -34.61
C PHE A 262 21.09 -28.32 -34.08
N HIS A 263 21.05 -28.73 -32.81
CA HIS A 263 19.85 -29.20 -32.15
C HIS A 263 18.82 -28.08 -31.98
N ILE A 264 19.23 -26.95 -31.37
CA ILE A 264 18.38 -25.80 -31.06
C ILE A 264 17.64 -25.27 -32.31
N PHE A 265 18.33 -25.21 -33.44
CA PHE A 265 17.78 -24.69 -34.70
C PHE A 265 17.19 -25.76 -35.62
N GLU A 266 16.92 -26.96 -35.09
CA GLU A 266 16.32 -28.09 -35.81
C GLU A 266 17.05 -28.45 -37.12
N VAL A 267 18.35 -28.17 -37.20
CA VAL A 267 19.20 -28.50 -38.37
C VAL A 267 19.58 -29.96 -38.38
N GLN A 268 19.80 -30.53 -37.18
CA GLN A 268 20.04 -31.94 -36.95
C GLN A 268 19.64 -32.30 -35.51
N TYR A 269 18.90 -33.39 -35.34
CA TYR A 269 18.47 -33.86 -34.04
C TYR A 269 19.59 -34.61 -33.30
N PHE A 270 19.77 -34.29 -32.02
CA PHE A 270 20.76 -34.90 -31.13
C PHE A 270 20.09 -35.28 -29.79
N PRO A 271 19.75 -36.56 -29.55
CA PRO A 271 19.02 -36.99 -28.35
C PRO A 271 19.75 -36.66 -27.04
N GLU A 272 21.07 -36.75 -27.02
CA GLU A 272 21.87 -36.46 -25.81
C GLU A 272 21.88 -34.98 -25.43
N ILE A 273 21.54 -34.11 -26.39
CA ILE A 273 21.50 -32.66 -26.24
C ILE A 273 20.11 -32.17 -25.80
N GLU A 274 19.05 -32.89 -26.16
CA GLU A 274 17.66 -32.52 -25.90
C GLU A 274 17.39 -32.20 -24.42
N LYS A 275 17.98 -32.97 -23.51
CA LYS A 275 17.83 -32.80 -22.05
C LYS A 275 18.36 -31.46 -21.50
N TYR A 276 19.10 -30.69 -22.30
CA TYR A 276 19.72 -29.41 -21.87
C TYR A 276 18.96 -28.18 -22.32
N TYR A 277 18.12 -28.27 -23.35
CA TYR A 277 17.55 -27.11 -24.03
C TYR A 277 16.05 -27.23 -24.16
N SER A 278 15.34 -26.15 -23.83
CA SER A 278 13.93 -26.03 -24.14
C SER A 278 13.72 -25.83 -25.64
N LYS A 279 12.63 -26.39 -26.18
CA LYS A 279 12.27 -26.22 -27.60
C LYS A 279 11.97 -24.74 -27.92
N ILE A 280 12.62 -24.17 -28.93
CA ILE A 280 12.40 -22.78 -29.38
C ILE A 280 11.41 -22.76 -30.54
N TYR A 281 10.52 -21.77 -30.53
CA TYR A 281 9.56 -21.51 -31.62
C TYR A 281 9.94 -20.19 -32.30
N PHE A 282 10.01 -20.20 -33.63
CA PHE A 282 10.41 -19.03 -34.44
C PHE A 282 9.22 -18.48 -35.20
N LYS A 283 9.20 -17.17 -35.43
CA LYS A 283 8.17 -16.54 -36.28
C LYS A 283 8.17 -17.14 -37.70
N GLU A 284 6.99 -17.51 -38.22
CA GLU A 284 6.82 -18.18 -39.52
C GLU A 284 7.45 -17.42 -40.71
N THR A 285 7.57 -16.10 -40.61
CA THR A 285 8.10 -15.24 -41.67
C THR A 285 9.60 -15.39 -41.92
N ASN A 286 10.33 -16.13 -41.07
CA ASN A 286 11.79 -16.25 -41.14
C ASN A 286 12.25 -17.62 -41.66
N ARG A 287 13.04 -17.60 -42.75
CA ARG A 287 13.64 -18.78 -43.39
C ARG A 287 14.36 -19.69 -42.38
N LYS A 288 14.23 -21.02 -42.55
CA LYS A 288 15.01 -22.05 -41.83
C LYS A 288 16.49 -21.66 -41.70
N VAL A 289 17.04 -21.81 -40.49
CA VAL A 289 18.46 -21.54 -40.20
C VAL A 289 19.35 -22.50 -41.01
N THR A 290 20.37 -21.95 -41.67
CA THR A 290 21.29 -22.74 -42.50
C THR A 290 22.52 -23.20 -41.71
N LYS A 291 23.08 -24.36 -42.07
CA LYS A 291 24.36 -24.86 -41.52
C LYS A 291 25.48 -23.81 -41.59
N LYS A 292 25.54 -23.01 -42.67
CA LYS A 292 26.55 -21.95 -42.85
C LYS A 292 26.39 -20.83 -41.82
N GLN A 293 25.18 -20.44 -41.46
CA GLN A 293 24.94 -19.40 -40.45
C GLN A 293 25.45 -19.86 -39.08
N ILE A 294 25.13 -21.09 -38.69
CA ILE A 294 25.59 -21.65 -37.40
C ILE A 294 27.12 -21.73 -37.37
N ILE A 295 27.76 -22.26 -38.42
CA ILE A 295 29.21 -22.44 -38.46
C ILE A 295 29.97 -21.12 -38.27
N ARG A 296 29.44 -19.99 -38.75
CA ARG A 296 30.10 -18.67 -38.65
C ARG A 296 30.30 -18.17 -37.22
N ILE A 297 29.45 -18.59 -36.28
CA ILE A 297 29.45 -18.06 -34.92
C ILE A 297 30.05 -19.03 -33.89
N ILE A 298 30.30 -20.29 -34.27
CA ILE A 298 30.81 -21.33 -33.35
C ILE A 298 32.14 -20.88 -32.72
N ASP A 299 33.05 -20.33 -33.52
CA ASP A 299 34.37 -19.91 -33.05
C ASP A 299 34.24 -18.75 -32.05
N THR A 300 33.39 -17.76 -32.35
CA THR A 300 33.12 -16.64 -31.46
C THR A 300 32.50 -17.09 -30.14
N LEU A 301 31.51 -17.99 -30.18
CA LEU A 301 30.89 -18.54 -28.97
C LEU A 301 31.89 -19.38 -28.16
N TYR A 302 32.72 -20.17 -28.83
CA TYR A 302 33.77 -20.96 -28.20
C TYR A 302 34.77 -20.06 -27.45
N ASP A 303 35.24 -18.98 -28.08
CA ASP A 303 36.18 -18.05 -27.47
C ASP A 303 35.58 -17.38 -26.21
N ILE A 304 34.30 -17.01 -26.26
CA ILE A 304 33.58 -16.43 -25.11
C ILE A 304 33.49 -17.45 -23.97
N VAL A 305 33.06 -18.67 -24.26
CA VAL A 305 32.86 -19.74 -23.27
C VAL A 305 34.18 -20.17 -22.63
N ILE A 306 35.25 -20.33 -23.42
CA ILE A 306 36.58 -20.67 -22.92
C ILE A 306 37.16 -19.54 -22.06
N THR A 307 36.97 -18.29 -22.47
CA THR A 307 37.40 -17.14 -21.67
C THR A 307 36.70 -17.16 -20.30
N ASP A 308 35.40 -17.41 -20.24
CA ASP A 308 34.66 -17.54 -18.98
C ASP A 308 35.19 -18.69 -18.10
N ILE A 309 35.34 -19.88 -18.68
CA ILE A 309 35.85 -21.07 -17.97
C ILE A 309 37.25 -20.81 -17.40
N ASN A 310 38.14 -20.19 -18.17
CA ASN A 310 39.50 -19.88 -17.73
C ASN A 310 39.52 -18.78 -16.66
N THR A 311 38.65 -17.78 -16.77
CA THR A 311 38.52 -16.71 -15.76
C THR A 311 38.01 -17.27 -14.43
N GLN A 312 37.06 -18.21 -14.47
CA GLN A 312 36.56 -18.91 -13.27
C GLN A 312 37.60 -19.86 -12.65
N LYS A 313 38.46 -20.50 -13.46
CA LYS A 313 39.58 -21.33 -12.96
C LYS A 313 40.62 -20.49 -12.23
N HIS A 314 41.06 -19.37 -12.82
CA HIS A 314 42.00 -18.46 -12.17
C HIS A 314 41.42 -17.79 -10.92
N PHE A 315 40.11 -17.49 -10.89
CA PHE A 315 39.47 -17.02 -9.66
C PHE A 315 39.46 -18.09 -8.55
N LYS A 316 39.39 -19.39 -8.88
CA LYS A 316 39.51 -20.46 -7.87
C LYS A 316 40.93 -20.59 -7.33
N GLU A 317 41.94 -20.48 -8.19
CA GLU A 317 43.36 -20.56 -7.79
C GLU A 317 43.79 -19.35 -6.94
N ILE A 318 43.26 -18.15 -7.20
CA ILE A 318 43.58 -16.93 -6.44
C ILE A 318 42.91 -16.90 -5.06
N TYR A 319 41.82 -17.65 -4.86
CA TYR A 319 41.13 -17.71 -3.55
C TYR A 319 41.73 -18.75 -2.59
N GLU A 320 42.71 -19.54 -3.04
CA GLU A 320 43.47 -20.45 -2.19
C GLU A 320 44.75 -19.83 -1.62
N ASP A 321 45.10 -18.58 -2.00
CA ASP A 321 46.26 -17.85 -1.46
C ASP A 321 45.90 -16.38 -1.16
N GLU A 322 45.73 -16.03 0.12
CA GLU A 322 45.19 -14.73 0.57
C GLU A 322 46.11 -13.51 0.26
N ASP A 323 47.37 -13.72 -0.14
CA ASP A 323 48.37 -12.65 -0.26
C ASP A 323 48.53 -12.01 -1.67
N GLU A 324 48.04 -12.61 -2.75
CA GLU A 324 48.23 -12.06 -4.12
C GLU A 324 47.12 -11.12 -4.64
N CYS A 325 45.94 -11.13 -4.02
CA CYS A 325 44.77 -10.36 -4.48
C CYS A 325 45.01 -8.83 -4.49
N THR A 326 45.98 -8.35 -3.73
CA THR A 326 46.36 -6.93 -3.63
C THR A 326 47.30 -6.47 -4.75
N ARG A 327 48.07 -7.38 -5.37
CA ARG A 327 49.00 -7.05 -6.48
C ARG A 327 48.30 -7.00 -7.84
N PHE A 328 47.33 -7.89 -8.09
CA PHE A 328 46.60 -7.95 -9.37
C PHE A 328 45.73 -6.72 -9.67
N LYS A 329 45.18 -6.06 -8.63
CA LYS A 329 44.37 -4.83 -8.80
C LYS A 329 45.17 -3.61 -9.28
N ASN A 330 46.49 -3.62 -9.13
CA ASN A 330 47.35 -2.48 -9.48
C ASN A 330 48.04 -2.61 -10.85
N ALA A 331 48.10 -3.81 -11.44
CA ALA A 331 48.84 -4.06 -12.69
C ALA A 331 48.10 -3.67 -13.99
N PHE A 332 46.77 -3.48 -13.95
CA PHE A 332 45.96 -3.17 -15.15
C PHE A 332 45.67 -1.68 -15.38
N LYS A 333 46.38 -0.78 -14.69
CA LYS A 333 46.38 0.66 -15.03
C LYS A 333 47.50 0.98 -16.02
N GLN A 334 47.32 0.62 -17.30
CA GLN A 334 48.04 1.31 -18.37
C GLN A 334 47.07 1.78 -19.47
N PRO A 335 47.21 3.05 -19.93
CA PRO A 335 46.25 3.64 -20.85
C PRO A 335 46.58 3.26 -22.30
N LEU A 336 45.64 2.63 -22.99
CA LEU A 336 45.67 2.54 -24.44
C LEU A 336 45.20 3.88 -25.04
N ARG A 337 46.02 4.43 -25.94
CA ARG A 337 45.86 5.73 -26.61
C ARG A 337 44.83 5.67 -27.75
N ASN A 338 43.98 6.70 -27.84
CA ASN A 338 43.33 7.31 -29.03
C ASN A 338 42.40 6.41 -29.89
N ASN A 339 41.27 6.83 -30.47
CA ASN A 339 40.59 8.12 -30.65
C ASN A 339 39.12 7.80 -30.98
N ASP A 340 38.15 8.17 -30.14
CA ASP A 340 36.85 8.65 -30.62
C ASP A 340 36.08 9.35 -29.49
N LYS A 341 35.68 10.60 -29.71
CA LYS A 341 35.02 11.45 -28.70
C LYS A 341 33.52 11.49 -28.97
N ASN A 342 32.76 10.66 -28.26
CA ASN A 342 31.49 11.00 -27.56
C ASN A 342 30.64 9.74 -27.29
N LYS A 343 30.97 9.02 -26.22
CA LYS A 343 30.03 8.21 -25.43
C LYS A 343 30.52 8.18 -23.97
N PRO A 344 29.64 8.23 -22.96
CA PRO A 344 30.06 8.08 -21.57
C PRO A 344 30.59 6.66 -21.37
N ILE A 345 31.81 6.55 -20.85
CA ILE A 345 32.45 5.28 -20.50
C ILE A 345 31.74 4.73 -19.25
N ASN A 346 30.97 3.68 -19.44
CA ASN A 346 30.49 2.82 -18.36
C ASN A 346 31.30 1.51 -18.48
N ASP A 347 32.42 1.43 -17.78
CA ASP A 347 33.28 0.26 -17.71
C ASP A 347 32.61 -0.81 -16.81
N GLU A 348 31.70 -1.58 -17.36
CA GLU A 348 31.35 -2.91 -16.86
C GLU A 348 31.71 -3.92 -17.97
N LYS A 349 32.53 -4.93 -17.66
CA LYS A 349 32.71 -6.08 -18.54
C LYS A 349 31.33 -6.64 -18.87
N GLU A 350 30.93 -6.58 -20.12
CA GLU A 350 29.66 -7.15 -20.58
C GLU A 350 29.63 -8.64 -20.22
N SER A 351 28.65 -9.03 -19.38
CA SER A 351 28.50 -10.41 -18.90
C SER A 351 28.47 -11.39 -20.07
N VAL A 352 29.07 -12.58 -19.91
CA VAL A 352 29.05 -13.69 -20.89
C VAL A 352 27.63 -13.94 -21.41
N PHE A 353 26.64 -13.81 -20.52
CA PHE A 353 25.22 -13.84 -20.87
C PHE A 353 24.85 -12.82 -21.95
N ASN A 354 25.19 -11.54 -21.78
CA ASN A 354 24.86 -10.49 -22.74
C ASN A 354 25.57 -10.72 -24.08
N GLN A 355 26.82 -11.18 -24.05
CA GLN A 355 27.58 -11.46 -25.29
C GLN A 355 26.94 -12.59 -26.10
N ILE A 356 26.64 -13.73 -25.47
CA ILE A 356 25.98 -14.85 -26.15
C ILE A 356 24.58 -14.45 -26.62
N ASN A 357 23.78 -13.80 -25.76
CA ASN A 357 22.42 -13.40 -26.11
C ASN A 357 22.40 -12.41 -27.30
N ASN A 358 23.33 -11.46 -27.35
CA ASN A 358 23.49 -10.53 -28.46
C ASN A 358 23.90 -11.24 -29.75
N ILE A 359 24.83 -12.20 -29.68
CA ILE A 359 25.23 -13.01 -30.85
C ILE A 359 24.03 -13.78 -31.40
N LEU A 360 23.27 -14.45 -30.54
CA LEU A 360 22.10 -15.21 -30.97
C LEU A 360 21.06 -14.28 -31.62
N SER A 361 20.74 -13.17 -30.95
CA SER A 361 19.74 -12.20 -31.41
C SER A 361 20.10 -11.50 -32.73
N GLN A 362 21.39 -11.33 -33.03
CA GLN A 362 21.84 -10.70 -34.28
C GLN A 362 21.97 -11.67 -35.46
N ASN A 363 22.16 -12.97 -35.20
CA ASN A 363 22.50 -13.95 -36.22
C ASN A 363 21.36 -14.91 -36.58
N PHE A 364 20.31 -14.99 -35.77
CA PHE A 364 19.23 -15.97 -35.91
C PHE A 364 17.82 -15.36 -35.93
N PRO A 365 16.80 -16.12 -36.40
CA PRO A 365 15.41 -15.66 -36.49
C PRO A 365 14.82 -15.15 -35.18
N GLU A 366 13.87 -14.23 -35.27
CA GLU A 366 13.11 -13.81 -34.09
C GLU A 366 12.33 -14.98 -33.47
N VAL A 367 12.33 -15.03 -32.14
CA VAL A 367 11.60 -16.01 -31.34
C VAL A 367 10.15 -15.57 -31.22
N GLU A 368 9.23 -16.51 -31.35
CA GLU A 368 7.80 -16.27 -31.21
C GLU A 368 7.45 -16.07 -29.72
N GLY A 369 6.82 -14.93 -29.42
CA GLY A 369 6.25 -14.65 -28.09
C GLY A 369 4.95 -15.42 -27.86
N ASP A 370 4.53 -15.52 -26.60
CA ASP A 370 3.32 -16.23 -26.22
C ASP A 370 2.04 -15.45 -26.54
N SER A 371 0.98 -16.17 -26.89
CA SER A 371 -0.29 -15.62 -27.35
C SER A 371 -1.29 -15.39 -26.21
N VAL A 372 -2.10 -14.34 -26.34
CA VAL A 372 -3.36 -14.21 -25.60
C VAL A 372 -4.39 -15.16 -26.22
N ILE A 373 -4.94 -16.07 -25.40
CA ILE A 373 -5.88 -17.09 -25.87
C ILE A 373 -7.30 -16.86 -25.39
N GLN A 374 -7.50 -16.25 -24.22
CA GLN A 374 -8.83 -15.92 -23.74
C GLN A 374 -8.83 -14.58 -23.02
N ILE A 375 -9.93 -13.84 -23.13
CA ILE A 375 -10.16 -12.61 -22.36
C ILE A 375 -11.54 -12.69 -21.72
N GLY A 376 -11.56 -12.92 -20.42
CA GLY A 376 -12.76 -12.89 -19.60
C GLY A 376 -13.14 -11.46 -19.30
N THR A 377 -14.45 -11.14 -19.34
CA THR A 377 -14.93 -9.83 -18.89
C THR A 377 -16.31 -9.93 -18.28
N THR A 378 -16.49 -9.34 -17.10
CA THR A 378 -17.77 -9.29 -16.39
C THR A 378 -18.17 -7.86 -16.10
N PHE A 379 -19.46 -7.56 -16.21
CA PHE A 379 -20.02 -6.24 -15.98
C PHE A 379 -21.07 -6.30 -14.86
N HIS A 380 -20.90 -5.43 -13.87
CA HIS A 380 -21.92 -5.19 -12.85
C HIS A 380 -22.24 -3.70 -12.77
N ARG A 381 -23.43 -3.38 -12.27
CA ARG A 381 -23.76 -2.01 -11.88
C ARG A 381 -23.39 -1.85 -10.42
N TYR A 382 -22.60 -0.85 -10.09
CA TYR A 382 -22.15 -0.65 -8.71
C TYR A 382 -23.35 -0.48 -7.77
N GLY A 383 -23.44 -1.37 -6.78
CA GLY A 383 -24.59 -1.52 -5.88
C GLY A 383 -25.38 -2.82 -6.09
N ASP A 384 -25.30 -3.44 -7.27
CA ASP A 384 -25.90 -4.75 -7.54
C ASP A 384 -24.92 -5.87 -7.13
N MET A 385 -25.43 -6.94 -6.51
CA MET A 385 -24.60 -8.07 -6.06
C MET A 385 -24.12 -8.98 -7.20
N ASN A 386 -24.90 -9.05 -8.27
CA ASN A 386 -24.65 -9.96 -9.40
C ASN A 386 -24.21 -9.18 -10.63
N CYS A 387 -23.36 -9.81 -11.44
CA CYS A 387 -23.04 -9.31 -12.78
C CYS A 387 -24.30 -9.39 -13.65
N PHE A 388 -24.59 -8.34 -14.42
CA PHE A 388 -25.69 -8.35 -15.39
C PHE A 388 -25.24 -8.89 -16.75
N TYR A 389 -23.92 -8.97 -16.99
CA TYR A 389 -23.36 -9.56 -18.19
C TYR A 389 -22.02 -10.23 -17.87
N LYS A 390 -21.82 -11.44 -18.38
CA LYS A 390 -20.58 -12.21 -18.30
C LYS A 390 -20.21 -12.63 -19.72
N HIS A 391 -18.95 -12.46 -20.07
CA HIS A 391 -18.48 -12.61 -21.43
C HIS A 391 -17.09 -13.25 -21.45
N ILE A 392 -16.83 -14.08 -22.45
CA ILE A 392 -15.51 -14.65 -22.71
C ILE A 392 -15.23 -14.60 -24.22
N ILE A 393 -14.05 -14.11 -24.59
CA ILE A 393 -13.53 -14.18 -25.95
C ILE A 393 -12.46 -15.26 -25.97
N THR A 394 -12.53 -16.22 -26.90
CA THR A 394 -11.60 -17.35 -26.97
C THR A 394 -10.95 -17.45 -28.35
N LEU A 395 -9.66 -17.78 -28.37
CA LEU A 395 -8.98 -18.30 -29.54
C LEU A 395 -9.38 -19.76 -29.73
N ASP A 396 -9.79 -20.10 -30.95
CA ASP A 396 -10.37 -21.41 -31.33
C ASP A 396 -11.76 -21.68 -30.73
N THR A 397 -12.31 -22.86 -31.03
CA THR A 397 -13.67 -23.27 -30.65
C THR A 397 -13.82 -23.51 -29.15
N CYS A 398 -14.93 -23.11 -28.54
CA CYS A 398 -15.18 -23.28 -27.11
C CYS A 398 -16.62 -23.76 -26.88
N ASP A 399 -16.83 -24.75 -26.01
CA ASP A 399 -18.19 -25.16 -25.67
C ASP A 399 -18.95 -24.03 -24.94
N ASP A 400 -20.27 -24.01 -25.07
CA ASP A 400 -21.13 -23.02 -24.41
C ASP A 400 -21.03 -23.12 -22.89
N ILE A 401 -20.98 -21.97 -22.22
CA ILE A 401 -20.93 -21.88 -20.76
C ILE A 401 -22.24 -21.27 -20.25
N PRO A 402 -22.97 -21.93 -19.32
CA PRO A 402 -24.26 -21.43 -18.84
C PRO A 402 -24.19 -20.01 -18.28
N GLY A 403 -24.97 -19.10 -18.87
CA GLY A 403 -25.07 -17.70 -18.43
C GLY A 403 -23.86 -16.84 -18.77
N VAL A 404 -23.00 -17.29 -19.70
CA VAL A 404 -21.86 -16.55 -20.23
C VAL A 404 -21.98 -16.47 -21.75
N ASP A 405 -21.75 -15.28 -22.29
CA ASP A 405 -21.68 -15.07 -23.74
C ASP A 405 -20.28 -15.44 -24.25
N VAL A 406 -20.20 -16.43 -25.13
CA VAL A 406 -18.94 -17.02 -25.63
C VAL A 406 -18.69 -16.56 -27.07
N ILE A 407 -17.64 -15.78 -27.28
CA ILE A 407 -17.20 -15.32 -28.60
C ILE A 407 -15.96 -16.08 -29.02
N GLN A 408 -16.05 -16.82 -30.12
CA GLN A 408 -14.94 -17.63 -30.66
C GLN A 408 -14.27 -16.87 -31.80
N CYS A 409 -12.95 -16.82 -31.79
CA CYS A 409 -12.12 -16.13 -32.77
C CYS A 409 -11.15 -17.10 -33.44
N GLU A 410 -10.92 -16.93 -34.74
CA GLU A 410 -9.96 -17.74 -35.51
C GLU A 410 -8.51 -17.28 -35.30
N THR A 411 -8.30 -15.98 -35.08
CA THR A 411 -6.97 -15.40 -34.90
C THR A 411 -6.84 -14.66 -33.58
N GLU A 412 -5.62 -14.59 -33.05
CA GLU A 412 -5.32 -13.81 -31.85
C GLU A 412 -5.59 -12.30 -32.05
N VAL A 413 -5.38 -11.79 -33.26
CA VAL A 413 -5.72 -10.40 -33.60
C VAL A 413 -7.21 -10.16 -33.35
N ASP A 414 -8.07 -11.08 -33.80
CA ASP A 414 -9.51 -10.97 -33.59
C ASP A 414 -9.87 -11.03 -32.10
N VAL A 415 -9.19 -11.86 -31.30
CA VAL A 415 -9.38 -11.89 -29.83
C VAL A 415 -9.18 -10.50 -29.20
N LEU A 416 -8.06 -9.84 -29.52
CA LEU A 416 -7.76 -8.50 -29.00
C LEU A 416 -8.76 -7.44 -29.51
N LEU A 417 -9.12 -7.49 -30.80
CA LEU A 417 -9.99 -6.49 -31.41
C LEU A 417 -11.46 -6.66 -30.99
N GLU A 418 -11.96 -7.87 -30.79
CA GLU A 418 -13.28 -8.11 -30.22
C GLU A 418 -13.37 -7.57 -28.80
N TRP A 419 -12.29 -7.64 -28.02
CA TRP A 419 -12.26 -7.03 -26.70
C TRP A 419 -12.35 -5.50 -26.77
N THR A 420 -11.64 -4.86 -27.70
CA THR A 420 -11.78 -3.42 -27.95
C THR A 420 -13.23 -3.06 -28.32
N LYS A 421 -13.89 -3.84 -29.19
CA LYS A 421 -15.30 -3.64 -29.56
C LYS A 421 -16.23 -3.80 -28.36
N LEU A 422 -16.00 -4.80 -27.51
CA LEU A 422 -16.76 -5.02 -26.28
C LEU A 422 -16.65 -3.82 -25.33
N ILE A 423 -15.44 -3.33 -25.05
CA ILE A 423 -15.23 -2.18 -24.16
C ILE A 423 -15.84 -0.90 -24.74
N GLN A 424 -15.76 -0.69 -26.06
CA GLN A 424 -16.38 0.47 -26.71
C GLN A 424 -17.91 0.41 -26.67
N SER A 425 -18.52 -0.76 -26.90
CA SER A 425 -19.97 -0.94 -26.94
C SER A 425 -20.62 -0.92 -25.55
N MET A 426 -20.06 -1.67 -24.59
CA MET A 426 -20.53 -1.72 -23.20
C MET A 426 -20.24 -0.42 -22.44
N ASN A 427 -19.26 0.35 -22.91
CA ASN A 427 -18.87 1.67 -22.43
C ASN A 427 -18.77 1.80 -20.89
N PRO A 428 -18.00 0.93 -20.20
CA PRO A 428 -17.89 0.96 -18.74
C PRO A 428 -17.31 2.28 -18.21
N ASP A 429 -17.70 2.64 -16.99
CA ASP A 429 -17.18 3.80 -16.27
C ASP A 429 -15.88 3.48 -15.53
N ILE A 430 -15.78 2.26 -15.00
CA ILE A 430 -14.64 1.75 -14.25
C ILE A 430 -14.16 0.45 -14.91
N ILE A 431 -12.85 0.35 -15.10
CA ILE A 431 -12.17 -0.90 -15.47
C ILE A 431 -11.40 -1.39 -14.26
N THR A 432 -11.58 -2.66 -13.92
CA THR A 432 -10.92 -3.33 -12.81
C THR A 432 -10.46 -4.74 -13.20
N GLY A 433 -9.80 -5.40 -12.27
CA GLY A 433 -9.23 -6.73 -12.38
C GLY A 433 -8.22 -6.93 -11.25
N TYR A 434 -7.53 -8.05 -11.26
CA TYR A 434 -6.56 -8.39 -10.22
C TYR A 434 -5.16 -8.48 -10.81
N ASN A 435 -4.24 -7.59 -10.41
CA ASN A 435 -2.89 -7.49 -10.97
C ASN A 435 -2.80 -6.99 -12.43
N ILE A 436 -3.86 -6.34 -12.93
CA ILE A 436 -3.90 -5.74 -14.27
C ILE A 436 -2.79 -4.72 -14.53
N PHE A 437 -2.28 -4.03 -13.49
CA PHE A 437 -1.16 -3.10 -13.63
C PHE A 437 0.22 -3.77 -13.59
N GLY A 438 0.29 -5.02 -13.14
CA GLY A 438 1.52 -5.80 -13.06
C GLY A 438 1.71 -6.80 -14.19
N PHE A 439 0.62 -7.22 -14.85
CA PHE A 439 0.67 -8.21 -15.93
C PHE A 439 -0.20 -7.84 -17.13
N ASP A 440 -1.53 -7.87 -17.00
CA ASP A 440 -2.46 -7.92 -18.13
C ASP A 440 -2.27 -6.78 -19.14
N PHE A 441 -2.27 -5.52 -18.68
CA PHE A 441 -2.15 -4.38 -19.59
C PHE A 441 -0.82 -4.36 -20.34
N GLN A 442 0.28 -4.65 -19.65
CA GLN A 442 1.61 -4.66 -20.27
C GLN A 442 1.71 -5.80 -21.29
N PHE A 443 1.24 -6.99 -20.92
CA PHE A 443 1.23 -8.16 -21.79
C PHE A 443 0.43 -7.92 -23.06
N MET A 444 -0.84 -7.48 -22.93
CA MET A 444 -1.70 -7.20 -24.09
C MET A 444 -1.15 -6.07 -24.97
N TYR A 445 -0.59 -5.02 -24.36
CA TYR A 445 0.01 -3.91 -25.13
C TYR A 445 1.20 -4.40 -25.95
N ASP A 446 2.17 -5.08 -25.32
CA ASP A 446 3.36 -5.59 -25.99
C ASP A 446 2.98 -6.62 -27.05
N ARG A 447 1.99 -7.48 -26.76
CA ARG A 447 1.50 -8.45 -27.74
C ARG A 447 0.83 -7.79 -28.94
N SER A 448 0.05 -6.73 -28.72
CA SER A 448 -0.56 -5.97 -29.81
C SER A 448 0.48 -5.28 -30.72
N VAL A 449 1.65 -4.93 -30.17
CA VAL A 449 2.79 -4.42 -30.94
C VAL A 449 3.43 -5.54 -31.73
N GLU A 450 3.68 -6.68 -31.08
CA GLU A 450 4.32 -7.87 -31.65
C GLU A 450 3.55 -8.41 -32.86
N ILE A 451 2.22 -8.48 -32.78
CA ILE A 451 1.36 -8.98 -33.87
C ILE A 451 0.83 -7.87 -34.80
N GLY A 452 1.26 -6.61 -34.60
CA GLY A 452 0.97 -5.50 -35.50
C GLY A 452 -0.44 -4.89 -35.43
N CYS A 453 -1.24 -5.19 -34.40
CA CYS A 453 -2.61 -4.68 -34.26
C CYS A 453 -2.77 -3.49 -33.28
N ARG A 454 -1.69 -3.01 -32.65
CA ARG A 454 -1.66 -1.92 -31.64
C ARG A 454 -2.58 -0.74 -31.94
N LYS A 455 -2.55 -0.18 -33.15
CA LYS A 455 -3.35 1.00 -33.52
C LYS A 455 -4.86 0.77 -33.42
N ALA A 456 -5.32 -0.45 -33.70
CA ALA A 456 -6.72 -0.81 -33.62
C ALA A 456 -7.07 -1.27 -32.20
N PHE A 457 -6.22 -2.08 -31.57
CA PHE A 457 -6.42 -2.57 -30.20
C PHE A 457 -6.49 -1.44 -29.17
N CYS A 458 -5.53 -0.51 -29.17
CA CYS A 458 -5.41 0.53 -28.15
C CYS A 458 -6.45 1.66 -28.26
N GLN A 459 -7.55 1.49 -29.00
CA GLN A 459 -8.66 2.46 -29.03
C GLN A 459 -9.64 2.22 -27.86
N LEU A 460 -9.11 2.26 -26.64
CA LEU A 460 -9.80 1.77 -25.44
C LEU A 460 -10.46 2.88 -24.61
N GLY A 461 -10.02 4.12 -24.77
CA GLY A 461 -10.62 5.30 -24.16
C GLY A 461 -12.03 5.62 -24.68
N ARG A 462 -12.61 6.71 -24.19
CA ARG A 462 -13.90 7.23 -24.68
C ARG A 462 -13.77 8.14 -25.90
N TYR A 463 -12.55 8.52 -26.31
CA TYR A 463 -12.34 9.25 -27.56
C TYR A 463 -12.40 8.33 -28.76
N LYS A 464 -13.11 8.75 -29.81
CA LYS A 464 -13.15 8.05 -31.08
C LYS A 464 -11.79 8.14 -31.76
N ASN A 465 -11.31 7.01 -32.29
CA ASN A 465 -10.08 6.90 -33.08
C ASN A 465 -8.79 7.35 -32.34
N HIS A 466 -8.86 7.59 -31.03
CA HIS A 466 -7.68 7.91 -30.24
C HIS A 466 -6.97 6.62 -29.87
N VAL A 467 -5.67 6.55 -30.16
CA VAL A 467 -4.83 5.39 -29.81
C VAL A 467 -4.18 5.68 -28.47
N SER A 468 -4.66 4.99 -27.43
CA SER A 468 -4.13 5.09 -26.08
C SER A 468 -2.69 4.61 -26.00
N GLU A 469 -1.87 5.31 -25.22
CA GLU A 469 -0.49 4.96 -24.94
C GLU A 469 -0.37 4.16 -23.63
N ILE A 470 0.70 3.38 -23.51
CA ILE A 470 1.05 2.75 -22.25
C ILE A 470 1.72 3.75 -21.30
N VAL A 471 1.27 3.77 -20.05
CA VAL A 471 1.79 4.64 -18.99
C VAL A 471 2.58 3.79 -18.01
N HIS A 472 3.85 4.13 -17.83
CA HIS A 472 4.70 3.57 -16.78
C HIS A 472 4.85 4.58 -15.65
N LYS A 473 4.44 4.20 -14.44
CA LYS A 473 4.47 5.08 -13.27
C LYS A 473 5.07 4.39 -12.05
N SER A 474 6.11 4.99 -11.50
CA SER A 474 6.75 4.54 -10.26
C SER A 474 6.34 5.46 -9.10
N LEU A 475 5.85 4.85 -8.02
CA LEU A 475 5.42 5.53 -6.80
C LEU A 475 6.17 4.93 -5.61
N SER A 476 6.97 5.73 -4.91
CA SER A 476 7.66 5.29 -3.69
C SER A 476 7.12 6.02 -2.47
N SER A 477 6.89 5.29 -1.37
CA SER A 477 6.58 5.89 -0.07
C SER A 477 7.04 4.99 1.08
N SER A 478 7.33 5.58 2.24
CA SER A 478 7.68 4.82 3.44
C SER A 478 6.57 3.88 3.92
N ALA A 479 5.30 4.21 3.66
CA ALA A 479 4.15 3.43 4.09
C ALA A 479 3.83 2.27 3.13
N LEU A 480 3.99 2.47 1.82
CA LEU A 480 3.53 1.52 0.79
C LEU A 480 4.65 0.86 -0.02
N GLY A 481 5.92 1.21 0.25
CA GLY A 481 7.05 0.74 -0.55
C GLY A 481 7.06 1.32 -1.97
N ASP A 482 7.76 0.62 -2.86
CA ASP A 482 7.93 0.99 -4.27
C ASP A 482 6.87 0.29 -5.12
N ASN A 483 5.96 1.05 -5.71
CA ASN A 483 4.88 0.54 -6.54
C ASN A 483 5.08 0.96 -7.98
N PHE A 484 5.09 -0.02 -8.88
CA PHE A 484 5.14 0.17 -10.32
C PHE A 484 3.75 -0.09 -10.89
N LEU A 485 3.25 0.84 -11.70
CA LEU A 485 1.95 0.79 -12.34
C LEU A 485 2.16 0.88 -13.85
N HIS A 486 1.70 -0.13 -14.59
CA HIS A 486 1.75 -0.19 -16.05
C HIS A 486 0.33 -0.36 -16.58
N PHE A 487 -0.18 0.62 -17.32
CA PHE A 487 -1.56 0.57 -17.82
C PHE A 487 -1.72 1.33 -19.11
N ILE A 488 -2.68 0.93 -19.93
CA ILE A 488 -3.07 1.67 -21.13
C ILE A 488 -3.97 2.84 -20.71
N ASP A 489 -3.65 4.08 -21.10
CA ASP A 489 -4.43 5.25 -20.68
C ASP A 489 -5.81 5.29 -21.36
N MET A 490 -6.86 4.86 -20.66
CA MET A 490 -8.23 4.85 -21.17
C MET A 490 -8.96 6.12 -20.74
N GLU A 491 -8.87 7.19 -21.53
CA GLU A 491 -9.44 8.49 -21.14
C GLU A 491 -10.95 8.44 -20.94
N GLY A 492 -11.43 9.05 -19.86
CA GLY A 492 -12.84 9.05 -19.49
C GLY A 492 -13.31 7.78 -18.78
N ARG A 493 -12.40 6.83 -18.52
CA ARG A 493 -12.62 5.64 -17.67
C ARG A 493 -11.69 5.68 -16.46
N VAL A 494 -12.16 5.18 -15.32
CA VAL A 494 -11.33 5.07 -14.11
C VAL A 494 -10.76 3.67 -14.01
N LEU A 495 -9.43 3.55 -13.89
CA LEU A 495 -8.74 2.27 -13.75
C LEU A 495 -8.47 1.94 -12.28
N ILE A 496 -8.83 0.73 -11.84
CA ILE A 496 -8.65 0.25 -10.47
C ILE A 496 -8.07 -1.16 -10.49
N ASP A 497 -6.80 -1.32 -10.12
CA ASP A 497 -6.22 -2.64 -9.84
C ASP A 497 -6.50 -3.04 -8.39
N LEU A 498 -7.27 -4.12 -8.19
CA LEU A 498 -7.67 -4.59 -6.87
C LEU A 498 -6.50 -5.09 -6.04
N MET A 499 -5.49 -5.70 -6.64
CA MET A 499 -4.33 -6.17 -5.91
C MET A 499 -3.61 -4.98 -5.26
N LYS A 500 -3.44 -3.87 -6.00
CA LYS A 500 -2.82 -2.64 -5.48
C LYS A 500 -3.65 -1.97 -4.40
N VAL A 501 -4.99 -1.98 -4.52
CA VAL A 501 -5.89 -1.47 -3.47
C VAL A 501 -5.77 -2.31 -2.19
N VAL A 502 -5.81 -3.64 -2.31
CA VAL A 502 -5.72 -4.54 -1.17
C VAL A 502 -4.34 -4.46 -0.50
N GLN A 503 -3.25 -4.38 -1.27
CA GLN A 503 -1.90 -4.18 -0.74
C GLN A 503 -1.75 -2.87 0.03
N ARG A 504 -2.47 -1.82 -0.40
CA ARG A 504 -2.45 -0.50 0.25
C ARG A 504 -3.25 -0.46 1.55
N ASP A 505 -4.44 -1.04 1.54
CA ASP A 505 -5.43 -0.85 2.61
C ASP A 505 -5.42 -2.02 3.62
N HIS A 506 -4.86 -3.18 3.26
CA HIS A 506 -4.87 -4.39 4.08
C HIS A 506 -3.51 -5.08 4.22
N ASN A 507 -3.26 -5.63 5.41
CA ASN A 507 -2.06 -6.37 5.73
C ASN A 507 -2.37 -7.88 5.81
N LEU A 508 -2.14 -8.59 4.70
CA LEU A 508 -2.41 -10.03 4.57
C LEU A 508 -1.12 -10.86 4.53
N ASP A 509 -1.26 -12.18 4.67
CA ASP A 509 -0.15 -13.15 4.57
C ASP A 509 0.20 -13.48 3.11
N SER A 510 -0.82 -13.51 2.24
CA SER A 510 -0.73 -13.68 0.79
C SER A 510 -1.66 -12.69 0.11
N TYR A 511 -1.24 -12.18 -1.05
CA TYR A 511 -2.02 -11.28 -1.92
C TYR A 511 -2.42 -11.97 -3.23
N LYS A 512 -2.48 -13.30 -3.28
CA LYS A 512 -3.13 -14.01 -4.39
C LYS A 512 -4.64 -13.83 -4.31
N LEU A 513 -5.32 -13.78 -5.47
CA LEU A 513 -6.77 -13.55 -5.53
C LEU A 513 -7.55 -14.56 -4.67
N ASP A 514 -7.20 -15.85 -4.72
CA ASP A 514 -7.85 -16.90 -3.90
C ASP A 514 -7.73 -16.60 -2.39
N ASN A 515 -6.54 -16.23 -1.91
CA ASN A 515 -6.34 -15.89 -0.51
C ASN A 515 -7.12 -14.64 -0.09
N VAL A 516 -7.17 -13.62 -0.96
CA VAL A 516 -7.90 -12.37 -0.71
C VAL A 516 -9.41 -12.63 -0.67
N ALA A 517 -9.93 -13.35 -1.66
CA ALA A 517 -11.32 -13.77 -1.71
C ALA A 517 -11.71 -14.57 -0.48
N SER A 518 -10.92 -15.59 -0.13
CA SER A 518 -11.18 -16.44 1.03
C SER A 518 -11.06 -15.70 2.36
N HIS A 519 -10.35 -14.56 2.41
CA HIS A 519 -10.22 -13.73 3.60
C HIS A 519 -11.38 -12.73 3.75
N PHE A 520 -11.87 -12.14 2.66
CA PHE A 520 -12.92 -11.11 2.73
C PHE A 520 -14.34 -11.65 2.50
N ILE A 521 -14.45 -12.74 1.74
CA ILE A 521 -15.69 -13.45 1.45
C ILE A 521 -15.66 -14.74 2.26
N GLN A 522 -16.01 -14.60 3.54
CA GLN A 522 -16.04 -15.69 4.51
C GLN A 522 -17.22 -15.55 5.47
N GLY A 523 -17.53 -16.63 6.16
CA GLY A 523 -18.57 -16.69 7.17
C GLY A 523 -18.33 -17.76 8.22
N SER A 524 -19.18 -17.76 9.23
CA SER A 524 -19.21 -18.75 10.30
C SER A 524 -20.13 -19.92 9.95
N ILE A 525 -19.73 -21.12 10.37
CA ILE A 525 -20.55 -22.33 10.32
C ILE A 525 -21.28 -22.43 11.65
N LYS A 526 -22.61 -22.41 11.59
CA LYS A 526 -23.50 -22.44 12.75
C LYS A 526 -23.84 -23.86 13.21
N ASN A 527 -24.07 -24.76 12.25
CA ASN A 527 -24.37 -26.16 12.52
C ASN A 527 -23.93 -27.03 11.35
N ILE A 528 -23.67 -28.31 11.62
CA ILE A 528 -23.21 -29.30 10.65
C ILE A 528 -24.05 -30.57 10.85
N ASP A 529 -24.71 -31.03 9.80
CA ASP A 529 -25.48 -32.28 9.76
C ASP A 529 -25.06 -33.11 8.54
N GLY A 530 -24.22 -34.13 8.75
CA GLY A 530 -23.57 -34.85 7.66
C GLY A 530 -22.74 -33.92 6.76
N ASN A 531 -23.08 -33.86 5.48
CA ASN A 531 -22.47 -32.97 4.47
C ASN A 531 -23.20 -31.61 4.33
N GLN A 532 -24.19 -31.33 5.17
CA GLN A 532 -24.94 -30.08 5.17
C GLN A 532 -24.38 -29.12 6.21
N LEU A 533 -24.03 -27.92 5.77
CA LEU A 533 -23.48 -26.85 6.57
C LEU A 533 -24.48 -25.71 6.65
N LYS A 534 -25.00 -25.43 7.86
CA LYS A 534 -25.76 -24.20 8.11
C LYS A 534 -24.78 -23.05 8.34
N VAL A 535 -24.80 -22.06 7.48
CA VAL A 535 -23.87 -20.92 7.52
C VAL A 535 -24.57 -19.63 7.94
N ASP A 536 -23.79 -18.61 8.29
CA ASP A 536 -24.31 -17.30 8.65
C ASP A 536 -24.73 -16.43 7.46
N ASN A 537 -24.12 -16.64 6.30
CA ASN A 537 -24.42 -15.96 5.05
C ASN A 537 -23.99 -16.82 3.85
N LEU A 538 -24.54 -16.53 2.67
CA LEU A 538 -24.23 -17.23 1.41
C LEU A 538 -23.51 -16.33 0.39
N LEU A 539 -22.83 -15.28 0.85
CA LEU A 539 -22.26 -14.26 -0.02
C LEU A 539 -21.25 -14.87 -1.01
N GLY A 540 -21.55 -14.79 -2.30
CA GLY A 540 -20.67 -15.26 -3.38
C GLY A 540 -20.65 -16.78 -3.59
N ILE A 541 -21.35 -17.56 -2.77
CA ILE A 541 -21.43 -19.02 -2.94
C ILE A 541 -22.42 -19.33 -4.06
N GLN A 542 -22.01 -20.19 -4.99
CA GLN A 542 -22.85 -20.71 -6.07
C GLN A 542 -22.78 -22.24 -6.09
N GLU A 543 -23.80 -22.91 -6.65
CA GLU A 543 -23.70 -24.35 -6.87
C GLU A 543 -22.50 -24.64 -7.78
N GLN A 544 -21.78 -25.71 -7.49
CA GLN A 544 -20.52 -26.10 -8.15
C GLN A 544 -19.35 -25.13 -7.91
N SER A 545 -19.46 -24.18 -6.98
CA SER A 545 -18.31 -23.38 -6.51
C SER A 545 -17.53 -24.11 -5.42
N PHE A 546 -16.26 -23.74 -5.24
CA PHE A 546 -15.45 -24.26 -4.14
C PHE A 546 -15.46 -23.33 -2.94
N ILE A 547 -15.30 -23.93 -1.76
CA ILE A 547 -15.10 -23.21 -0.50
C ILE A 547 -13.93 -23.84 0.28
N HIS A 548 -13.22 -22.99 1.00
CA HIS A 548 -12.25 -23.37 2.01
C HIS A 548 -12.97 -23.47 3.36
N LEU A 549 -13.06 -24.67 3.93
CA LEU A 549 -13.44 -24.88 5.32
C LEU A 549 -12.22 -24.72 6.21
N LYS A 550 -12.37 -23.95 7.29
CA LYS A 550 -11.26 -23.47 8.13
C LYS A 550 -11.52 -23.71 9.61
N ASN A 551 -10.46 -24.17 10.28
CA ASN A 551 -10.27 -24.10 11.73
C ASN A 551 -8.92 -23.40 12.01
N GLU A 552 -8.52 -23.25 13.28
CA GLU A 552 -7.31 -22.50 13.66
C GLU A 552 -6.02 -23.04 13.00
N ASP A 553 -5.92 -24.35 12.76
CA ASP A 553 -4.70 -24.98 12.24
C ASP A 553 -4.84 -25.60 10.84
N VAL A 554 -6.07 -25.75 10.33
CA VAL A 554 -6.34 -26.54 9.10
C VAL A 554 -7.28 -25.77 8.17
N THR A 555 -6.92 -25.71 6.89
CA THR A 555 -7.78 -25.24 5.79
C THR A 555 -7.89 -26.35 4.75
N GLN A 556 -9.10 -26.74 4.39
CA GLN A 556 -9.39 -27.75 3.37
C GLN A 556 -10.44 -27.24 2.39
N LYS A 557 -10.30 -27.63 1.13
CA LYS A 557 -11.13 -27.15 0.03
C LYS A 557 -12.16 -28.21 -0.35
N TYR A 558 -13.42 -27.79 -0.52
CA TYR A 558 -14.54 -28.66 -0.86
C TYR A 558 -15.43 -28.00 -1.91
N MET A 559 -16.12 -28.81 -2.71
CA MET A 559 -17.08 -28.34 -3.69
C MET A 559 -18.48 -28.26 -3.09
N VAL A 560 -19.18 -27.17 -3.38
CA VAL A 560 -20.59 -27.00 -3.03
C VAL A 560 -21.44 -27.68 -4.10
N THR A 561 -22.20 -28.69 -3.71
CA THR A 561 -23.06 -29.45 -4.64
C THR A 561 -24.45 -28.83 -4.76
N LYS A 562 -24.99 -28.30 -3.66
CA LYS A 562 -26.33 -27.66 -3.60
C LYS A 562 -26.37 -26.52 -2.58
N ILE A 563 -27.29 -25.58 -2.77
CA ILE A 563 -27.54 -24.48 -1.84
C ILE A 563 -29.04 -24.38 -1.55
N ASP A 564 -29.38 -24.17 -0.28
CA ASP A 564 -30.70 -23.72 0.17
C ASP A 564 -30.60 -22.28 0.69
N PRO A 565 -30.98 -21.28 -0.13
CA PRO A 565 -30.89 -19.87 0.23
C PRO A 565 -31.79 -19.46 1.38
N GLU A 566 -32.95 -20.09 1.56
CA GLU A 566 -33.94 -19.69 2.57
C GLU A 566 -33.43 -20.01 3.98
N ASN A 567 -32.76 -21.15 4.14
CA ASN A 567 -32.24 -21.61 5.43
C ASN A 567 -30.76 -21.33 5.65
N ASN A 568 -30.07 -20.72 4.66
CA ASN A 568 -28.63 -20.55 4.61
C ASN A 568 -27.88 -21.88 4.80
N ILE A 569 -28.27 -22.91 4.04
CA ILE A 569 -27.63 -24.23 4.07
C ILE A 569 -26.86 -24.42 2.77
N ILE A 570 -25.63 -24.94 2.88
CA ILE A 570 -24.84 -25.41 1.75
C ILE A 570 -24.56 -26.89 1.93
N VAL A 571 -24.63 -27.65 0.84
CA VAL A 571 -24.28 -29.07 0.82
C VAL A 571 -22.93 -29.19 0.14
N VAL A 572 -21.94 -29.77 0.82
CA VAL A 572 -20.61 -30.03 0.25
C VAL A 572 -20.49 -31.48 -0.22
N ASP A 573 -19.50 -31.79 -1.04
CA ASP A 573 -19.25 -33.17 -1.49
C ASP A 573 -18.93 -34.12 -0.31
N ASP A 574 -19.16 -35.43 -0.52
CA ASP A 574 -19.07 -36.45 0.54
C ASP A 574 -17.64 -36.72 1.05
N SER A 575 -16.61 -36.14 0.43
CA SER A 575 -15.22 -36.30 0.89
C SER A 575 -14.95 -35.63 2.25
N CYS A 576 -15.89 -34.81 2.73
CA CYS A 576 -15.80 -34.08 3.99
C CYS A 576 -16.11 -34.91 5.26
N GLN A 577 -16.77 -36.06 5.11
CA GLN A 577 -17.41 -36.82 6.21
C GLN A 577 -16.51 -37.16 7.41
N PRO A 578 -15.19 -37.44 7.29
CA PRO A 578 -14.37 -37.79 8.45
C PRO A 578 -13.97 -36.60 9.34
N VAL A 579 -14.03 -35.34 8.86
CA VAL A 579 -13.35 -34.19 9.52
C VAL A 579 -14.22 -32.93 9.59
N ILE A 580 -15.41 -32.91 8.96
CA ILE A 580 -16.22 -31.70 8.78
C ILE A 580 -16.59 -30.99 10.09
N HIS A 581 -16.81 -31.74 11.19
CA HIS A 581 -17.15 -31.18 12.50
C HIS A 581 -16.05 -30.34 13.15
N ALA A 582 -14.81 -30.42 12.66
CA ALA A 582 -13.71 -29.62 13.17
C ALA A 582 -13.73 -28.18 12.64
N PHE A 583 -14.45 -27.88 11.56
CA PHE A 583 -14.42 -26.57 10.92
C PHE A 583 -15.45 -25.61 11.53
N LYS A 584 -15.02 -24.35 11.73
CA LYS A 584 -15.86 -23.30 12.31
C LYS A 584 -16.19 -22.18 11.32
N LYS A 585 -15.47 -22.11 10.22
CA LYS A 585 -15.59 -21.05 9.23
C LYS A 585 -15.51 -21.62 7.82
N TRP A 586 -16.13 -20.92 6.89
CA TRP A 586 -15.97 -21.13 5.47
C TRP A 586 -15.41 -19.84 4.84
N GLY A 587 -14.66 -19.96 3.76
CA GLY A 587 -14.26 -18.84 2.91
C GLY A 587 -14.36 -19.26 1.45
N LEU A 588 -14.68 -18.34 0.55
CA LEU A 588 -14.76 -18.65 -0.88
C LEU A 588 -13.41 -19.19 -1.39
N ALA A 589 -13.46 -20.15 -2.31
CA ALA A 589 -12.29 -20.69 -3.00
C ALA A 589 -12.50 -20.66 -4.52
N LYS A 590 -11.42 -20.43 -5.26
CA LYS A 590 -11.43 -20.49 -6.73
C LYS A 590 -11.39 -21.92 -7.25
N ASP A 591 -11.69 -22.14 -8.53
CA ASP A 591 -11.39 -23.40 -9.21
C ASP A 591 -9.85 -23.57 -9.33
N ASP A 592 -9.33 -24.80 -9.25
CA ASP A 592 -7.89 -25.05 -9.45
C ASP A 592 -7.61 -25.34 -10.92
N VAL A 593 -6.91 -24.42 -11.57
CA VAL A 593 -6.31 -24.62 -12.90
C VAL A 593 -4.88 -24.10 -12.85
N SER A 594 -3.92 -25.01 -12.97
CA SER A 594 -2.50 -24.67 -13.01
C SER A 594 -2.10 -24.12 -14.39
N PRO A 595 -1.05 -23.29 -14.48
CA PRO A 595 -0.59 -22.76 -15.79
C PRO A 595 -0.33 -23.87 -16.83
N ASN A 596 0.25 -24.99 -16.41
CA ASN A 596 0.51 -26.13 -17.30
C ASN A 596 -0.79 -26.78 -17.82
N GLU A 597 -1.82 -26.86 -16.97
CA GLU A 597 -3.13 -27.33 -17.42
C GLU A 597 -3.75 -26.37 -18.45
N ILE A 598 -3.59 -25.05 -18.28
CA ILE A 598 -4.08 -24.06 -19.26
C ILE A 598 -3.45 -24.30 -20.64
N PHE A 599 -2.12 -24.46 -20.69
CA PHE A 599 -1.40 -24.69 -21.95
C PHE A 599 -1.78 -26.00 -22.62
N GLN A 600 -2.06 -27.04 -21.84
CA GLN A 600 -2.53 -28.34 -22.35
C GLN A 600 -3.98 -28.25 -22.84
N CYS A 601 -4.86 -27.64 -22.04
CA CYS A 601 -6.28 -27.51 -22.36
C CYS A 601 -6.50 -26.65 -23.62
N GLN A 602 -5.69 -25.61 -23.86
CA GLN A 602 -5.80 -24.83 -25.09
C GLN A 602 -5.56 -25.68 -26.34
N LYS A 603 -4.58 -26.59 -26.29
CA LYS A 603 -4.25 -27.52 -27.38
C LYS A 603 -5.24 -28.68 -27.52
N GLY A 604 -6.16 -28.82 -26.56
CA GLY A 604 -7.15 -29.88 -26.49
C GLY A 604 -8.42 -29.57 -27.28
N THR A 605 -9.54 -30.04 -26.73
CA THR A 605 -10.88 -29.95 -27.31
C THR A 605 -11.58 -28.63 -26.97
N SER A 606 -12.74 -28.39 -27.56
CA SER A 606 -13.59 -27.23 -27.21
C SER A 606 -14.07 -27.27 -25.75
N THR A 607 -14.27 -28.47 -25.19
CA THR A 607 -14.60 -28.68 -23.77
C THR A 607 -13.43 -28.30 -22.86
N ASP A 608 -12.20 -28.61 -23.25
CA ASP A 608 -11.01 -28.23 -22.49
C ASP A 608 -10.85 -26.71 -22.44
N ARG A 609 -11.06 -26.03 -23.58
CA ARG A 609 -11.07 -24.55 -23.64
C ARG A 609 -12.21 -23.93 -22.84
N ALA A 610 -13.38 -24.57 -22.78
CA ALA A 610 -14.49 -24.13 -21.93
C ALA A 610 -14.17 -24.20 -20.43
N ARG A 611 -13.35 -25.16 -19.99
CA ARG A 611 -12.87 -25.23 -18.60
C ARG A 611 -12.01 -24.02 -18.24
N ILE A 612 -11.09 -23.62 -19.12
CA ILE A 612 -10.27 -22.40 -18.95
C ILE A 612 -11.18 -21.16 -18.91
N ALA A 613 -12.12 -21.08 -19.84
CA ALA A 613 -13.02 -19.95 -19.98
C ALA A 613 -13.90 -19.74 -18.74
N LYS A 614 -14.42 -20.83 -18.15
CA LYS A 614 -15.17 -20.79 -16.89
C LYS A 614 -14.31 -20.23 -15.75
N TYR A 615 -13.06 -20.68 -15.64
CA TYR A 615 -12.10 -20.21 -14.64
C TYR A 615 -11.80 -18.71 -14.79
N CYS A 616 -11.49 -18.25 -16.01
CA CYS A 616 -11.21 -16.84 -16.29
C CYS A 616 -12.42 -15.92 -15.97
N VAL A 617 -13.64 -16.35 -16.31
CA VAL A 617 -14.87 -15.61 -15.97
C VAL A 617 -15.14 -15.58 -14.46
N GLN A 618 -14.81 -16.66 -13.73
CA GLN A 618 -14.91 -16.72 -12.27
C GLN A 618 -14.00 -15.66 -11.62
N ASP A 619 -12.77 -15.51 -12.10
CA ASP A 619 -11.81 -14.51 -11.61
C ASP A 619 -12.31 -13.07 -11.79
N CYS A 620 -12.90 -12.79 -12.95
CA CYS A 620 -13.52 -11.50 -13.23
C CYS A 620 -14.70 -11.21 -12.29
N ALA A 621 -15.62 -12.18 -12.14
CA ALA A 621 -16.81 -12.02 -11.30
C ALA A 621 -16.43 -11.82 -9.82
N LEU A 622 -15.39 -12.52 -9.37
CA LEU A 622 -14.86 -12.41 -8.00
C LEU A 622 -14.30 -11.01 -7.71
N CYS A 623 -13.62 -10.41 -8.67
CA CYS A 623 -13.14 -9.02 -8.57
C CYS A 623 -14.30 -8.03 -8.43
N ASN A 624 -15.37 -8.20 -9.21
CA ASN A 624 -16.58 -7.38 -9.03
C ASN A 624 -17.17 -7.52 -7.62
N LEU A 625 -17.27 -8.75 -7.10
CA LEU A 625 -17.77 -9.01 -5.75
C LEU A 625 -16.88 -8.38 -4.67
N LEU A 626 -15.55 -8.43 -4.84
CA LEU A 626 -14.60 -7.79 -3.91
C LEU A 626 -14.74 -6.26 -3.88
N ILE A 627 -14.98 -5.62 -5.04
CA ILE A 627 -15.25 -4.16 -5.08
C ILE A 627 -16.43 -3.77 -4.20
N ILE A 628 -17.49 -4.58 -4.25
CA ILE A 628 -18.70 -4.34 -3.47
C ILE A 628 -18.44 -4.63 -1.99
N LYS A 629 -17.86 -5.80 -1.68
CA LYS A 629 -17.61 -6.26 -0.31
C LYS A 629 -16.66 -5.35 0.47
N LEU A 630 -15.66 -4.77 -0.20
CA LEU A 630 -14.70 -3.84 0.38
C LEU A 630 -15.11 -2.37 0.23
N GLU A 631 -16.29 -2.12 -0.36
CA GLU A 631 -16.85 -0.78 -0.57
C GLU A 631 -15.87 0.18 -1.25
N ILE A 632 -15.07 -0.33 -2.20
CA ILE A 632 -13.91 0.39 -2.75
C ILE A 632 -14.35 1.70 -3.40
N VAL A 633 -15.37 1.67 -4.25
CA VAL A 633 -15.81 2.87 -4.97
C VAL A 633 -16.37 3.91 -3.99
N ALA A 634 -17.27 3.52 -3.07
CA ALA A 634 -17.85 4.40 -2.05
C ALA A 634 -16.76 5.10 -1.19
N ASN A 635 -15.83 4.33 -0.64
CA ASN A 635 -14.74 4.84 0.20
C ASN A 635 -13.85 5.85 -0.54
N ASN A 636 -13.50 5.55 -1.80
CA ASN A 636 -12.58 6.38 -2.58
C ASN A 636 -13.28 7.61 -3.20
N LEU A 637 -14.58 7.56 -3.49
CA LEU A 637 -15.39 8.74 -3.87
C LEU A 637 -15.46 9.76 -2.74
N GLY A 638 -15.70 9.30 -1.50
CA GLY A 638 -15.66 10.15 -0.32
C GLY A 638 -14.31 10.86 -0.18
N MET A 639 -13.22 10.11 -0.30
CA MET A 639 -11.86 10.66 -0.25
C MET A 639 -11.58 11.70 -1.35
N SER A 640 -11.97 11.41 -2.59
CA SER A 640 -11.84 12.31 -3.74
C SER A 640 -12.54 13.64 -3.50
N ASN A 641 -13.79 13.60 -2.99
CA ASN A 641 -14.59 14.79 -2.75
C ASN A 641 -14.05 15.62 -1.57
N VAL A 642 -13.70 14.97 -0.44
CA VAL A 642 -13.12 15.65 0.74
C VAL A 642 -11.80 16.34 0.38
N CYS A 643 -10.93 15.67 -0.37
CA CYS A 643 -9.62 16.22 -0.76
C CYS A 643 -9.68 17.12 -2.00
N CYS A 644 -10.82 17.22 -2.69
CA CYS A 644 -11.00 17.97 -3.92
C CYS A 644 -9.96 17.58 -5.01
N VAL A 645 -9.83 16.28 -5.27
CA VAL A 645 -9.00 15.70 -6.36
C VAL A 645 -9.80 14.68 -7.16
N PRO A 646 -9.49 14.41 -8.45
CA PRO A 646 -10.17 13.37 -9.23
C PRO A 646 -10.09 11.98 -8.59
N LEU A 647 -11.05 11.11 -8.91
CA LEU A 647 -11.06 9.74 -8.38
C LEU A 647 -9.80 8.96 -8.76
N SER A 648 -9.29 9.13 -9.99
CA SER A 648 -8.06 8.50 -10.48
C SER A 648 -6.83 8.87 -9.63
N TYR A 649 -6.78 10.07 -9.05
CA TYR A 649 -5.67 10.49 -8.17
C TYR A 649 -5.65 9.71 -6.85
N ILE A 650 -6.78 9.14 -6.43
CA ILE A 650 -6.83 8.34 -5.22
C ILE A 650 -6.02 7.06 -5.37
N PHE A 651 -6.06 6.43 -6.55
CA PHE A 651 -5.36 5.19 -6.89
C PHE A 651 -3.95 5.44 -7.45
N MET A 652 -3.76 6.52 -8.21
CA MET A 652 -2.53 6.74 -8.96
C MET A 652 -1.58 7.80 -8.36
N ARG A 653 -1.93 8.45 -7.23
CA ARG A 653 -1.09 9.47 -6.58
C ARG A 653 -1.05 9.29 -5.05
N GLY A 654 0.04 9.77 -4.43
CA GLY A 654 0.24 9.73 -2.98
C GLY A 654 -0.64 10.71 -2.19
N GLN A 655 -0.56 10.66 -0.86
CA GLN A 655 -1.37 11.49 0.04
C GLN A 655 -1.10 13.01 -0.06
N GLY A 656 0.12 13.41 -0.45
CA GLY A 656 0.52 14.83 -0.46
C GLY A 656 -0.35 15.72 -1.37
N VAL A 657 -0.68 15.27 -2.58
CA VAL A 657 -1.53 16.05 -3.49
C VAL A 657 -2.96 16.22 -2.96
N LYS A 658 -3.46 15.20 -2.24
CA LYS A 658 -4.83 15.16 -1.70
C LYS A 658 -5.00 16.24 -0.62
N ILE A 659 -4.08 16.26 0.34
CA ILE A 659 -4.07 17.24 1.42
C ILE A 659 -3.75 18.64 0.91
N PHE A 660 -2.78 18.77 0.00
CA PHE A 660 -2.44 20.07 -0.57
C PHE A 660 -3.63 20.72 -1.29
N SER A 661 -4.40 19.96 -2.07
CA SER A 661 -5.60 20.47 -2.74
C SER A 661 -6.64 20.98 -1.74
N LEU A 662 -6.89 20.26 -0.65
CA LEU A 662 -7.80 20.72 0.42
C LEU A 662 -7.31 22.02 1.07
N VAL A 663 -6.03 22.10 1.45
CA VAL A 663 -5.46 23.31 2.05
C VAL A 663 -5.54 24.49 1.07
N ALA A 664 -5.20 24.27 -0.20
CA ALA A 664 -5.31 25.28 -1.24
C ALA A 664 -6.74 25.78 -1.46
N LYS A 665 -7.73 24.89 -1.43
CA LYS A 665 -9.16 25.27 -1.50
C LYS A 665 -9.53 26.19 -0.34
N GLN A 666 -9.13 25.85 0.89
CA GLN A 666 -9.47 26.66 2.06
C GLN A 666 -8.73 28.01 2.06
N CYS A 667 -7.43 28.03 1.74
CA CYS A 667 -6.66 29.28 1.59
C CYS A 667 -7.32 30.22 0.58
N ARG A 668 -7.83 29.68 -0.54
CA ARG A 668 -8.54 30.47 -1.55
C ARG A 668 -9.79 31.15 -0.98
N LEU A 669 -10.62 30.40 -0.23
CA LEU A 669 -11.84 30.95 0.40
C LEU A 669 -11.51 32.09 1.37
N ASP A 670 -10.36 31.99 2.05
CA ASP A 670 -9.89 32.97 3.03
C ASP A 670 -9.00 34.08 2.42
N ASN A 671 -8.88 34.13 1.09
CA ASN A 671 -8.07 35.12 0.35
C ASN A 671 -6.56 35.08 0.69
N ILE A 672 -6.06 33.89 1.04
CA ILE A 672 -4.67 33.59 1.39
C ILE A 672 -3.98 32.90 0.20
N LEU A 673 -2.73 33.26 -0.09
CA LEU A 673 -1.91 32.61 -1.12
C LEU A 673 -0.85 31.70 -0.51
N ILE A 674 -0.69 30.52 -1.10
CA ILE A 674 0.33 29.53 -0.69
C ILE A 674 1.63 29.74 -1.48
N PRO A 675 2.77 29.96 -0.82
CA PRO A 675 4.05 30.06 -1.51
C PRO A 675 4.45 28.71 -2.11
N THR A 676 5.15 28.74 -3.24
CA THR A 676 5.75 27.52 -3.80
C THR A 676 7.11 27.27 -3.18
N LEU A 677 7.20 26.17 -2.42
CA LEU A 677 8.46 25.70 -1.84
C LEU A 677 9.30 25.06 -2.95
N ASN A 678 10.45 25.67 -3.24
CA ASN A 678 11.53 25.02 -3.98
C ASN A 678 12.62 24.66 -2.94
N ASN A 679 13.36 23.56 -3.12
CA ASN A 679 14.46 23.15 -2.23
C ASN A 679 15.52 24.25 -1.96
N LYS A 680 15.52 25.36 -2.73
CA LYS A 680 16.38 26.53 -2.57
C LYS A 680 15.70 27.80 -2.03
N PHE A 681 14.39 27.80 -1.80
CA PHE A 681 13.61 28.96 -1.33
C PHE A 681 12.99 28.74 0.06
N ALA A 682 12.95 27.49 0.55
CA ALA A 682 12.71 27.22 1.96
C ALA A 682 13.75 27.95 2.84
N SER A 683 14.96 28.16 2.32
CA SER A 683 16.05 28.93 2.94
C SER A 683 15.70 30.38 3.31
N ASP A 684 14.72 31.00 2.62
CA ASP A 684 14.33 32.39 2.88
C ASP A 684 13.38 32.51 4.09
N TYR A 685 12.88 31.38 4.63
CA TYR A 685 11.97 31.32 5.79
C TYR A 685 12.46 30.39 6.91
N VAL A 686 13.36 29.47 6.59
CA VAL A 686 13.91 28.45 7.49
C VAL A 686 15.39 28.33 7.13
N GLU A 687 16.30 28.49 8.09
CA GLU A 687 17.73 28.27 7.85
C GLU A 687 17.93 26.87 7.26
N ASN A 688 18.78 26.75 6.23
CA ASN A 688 19.16 25.46 5.65
C ASN A 688 20.03 24.70 6.68
N GLU A 689 19.40 24.16 7.71
CA GLU A 689 20.01 23.16 8.57
C GLU A 689 19.79 21.78 7.97
N ASP A 690 20.80 20.94 8.16
CA ASP A 690 20.98 19.61 7.62
C ASP A 690 19.79 18.65 7.84
N ASP A 691 19.96 17.43 7.32
CA ASP A 691 18.98 16.34 7.20
C ASP A 691 18.38 15.80 8.54
N ASP A 692 18.39 16.60 9.59
CA ASP A 692 18.03 16.20 10.94
C ASP A 692 16.52 16.36 11.19
N GLY A 693 15.92 15.28 11.71
CA GLY A 693 14.51 15.22 12.06
C GLY A 693 14.15 16.10 13.26
N TYR A 694 12.90 16.03 13.70
CA TYR A 694 12.44 16.61 14.96
C TYR A 694 12.03 15.51 15.93
N GLU A 695 11.95 15.83 17.23
CA GLU A 695 11.52 14.87 18.24
C GLU A 695 10.06 14.46 18.03
N GLY A 696 9.82 13.15 17.93
CA GLY A 696 8.47 12.59 17.73
C GLY A 696 7.65 12.47 19.02
N ALA A 697 6.73 11.50 19.01
CA ALA A 697 5.93 11.16 20.19
C ALA A 697 6.77 10.64 21.36
N ILE A 698 6.30 10.86 22.59
CA ILE A 698 6.85 10.22 23.78
C ILE A 698 6.16 8.87 24.02
N VAL A 699 6.97 7.88 24.43
CA VAL A 699 6.48 6.58 24.91
C VAL A 699 7.05 6.41 26.31
N LEU A 700 6.17 6.39 27.32
CA LEU A 700 6.56 6.22 28.71
C LEU A 700 7.26 4.87 28.89
N THR A 701 8.19 4.80 29.83
CA THR A 701 8.89 3.55 30.12
C THR A 701 7.90 2.55 30.71
N PRO A 702 7.68 1.40 30.07
CA PRO A 702 6.77 0.38 30.60
C PRO A 702 7.35 -0.19 31.89
N LYS A 703 6.47 -0.62 32.80
CA LYS A 703 6.81 -1.54 33.89
C LYS A 703 6.53 -2.96 33.38
N PRO A 704 7.54 -3.73 32.91
CA PRO A 704 7.30 -5.04 32.32
C PRO A 704 6.84 -6.02 33.39
N GLY A 705 5.84 -6.84 33.08
CA GLY A 705 5.26 -7.76 34.04
C GLY A 705 4.04 -8.52 33.51
N ILE A 706 3.60 -9.48 34.33
CA ILE A 706 2.37 -10.27 34.13
C ILE A 706 1.39 -9.88 35.23
N TYR A 707 0.34 -9.16 34.87
CA TYR A 707 -0.69 -8.61 35.74
C TYR A 707 -1.95 -9.49 35.67
N VAL A 708 -1.96 -10.60 36.44
CA VAL A 708 -3.11 -11.53 36.51
C VAL A 708 -4.17 -11.14 37.53
N ASN A 709 -3.78 -10.38 38.56
CA ASN A 709 -4.65 -10.02 39.68
C ASN A 709 -5.04 -8.55 39.69
N GLU A 710 -4.61 -7.78 38.68
CA GLU A 710 -4.85 -6.33 38.61
C GLU A 710 -5.41 -5.92 37.24
N PRO A 711 -6.58 -5.27 37.19
CA PRO A 711 -7.10 -4.66 35.97
C PRO A 711 -6.31 -3.40 35.60
N ILE A 712 -5.84 -3.34 34.35
CA ILE A 712 -5.07 -2.21 33.80
C ILE A 712 -5.96 -1.40 32.87
N SER A 713 -6.42 -0.24 33.35
CA SER A 713 -7.30 0.64 32.59
C SER A 713 -6.53 1.55 31.65
N VAL A 714 -7.10 1.79 30.47
CA VAL A 714 -6.52 2.61 29.41
C VAL A 714 -7.41 3.81 29.16
N MET A 715 -6.80 4.99 29.27
CA MET A 715 -7.42 6.26 28.89
C MET A 715 -6.68 6.82 27.68
N ASP A 716 -7.40 7.25 26.65
CA ASP A 716 -6.86 7.65 25.34
C ASP A 716 -7.37 9.02 24.89
N TYR A 717 -6.50 9.80 24.23
CA TYR A 717 -6.84 11.12 23.74
C TYR A 717 -7.58 11.08 22.40
N ALA A 718 -8.79 11.63 22.35
CA ALA A 718 -9.54 11.76 21.10
C ALA A 718 -8.86 12.73 20.13
N SER A 719 -8.26 12.18 19.05
CA SER A 719 -7.60 12.96 17.98
C SER A 719 -6.49 13.90 18.50
N LEU A 720 -5.54 13.36 19.28
CA LEU A 720 -4.49 14.14 19.97
C LEU A 720 -3.87 15.25 19.12
N TYR A 721 -3.24 14.93 17.98
CA TYR A 721 -2.53 15.93 17.17
C TYR A 721 -3.44 16.96 16.50
N PRO A 722 -4.56 16.59 15.84
CA PRO A 722 -5.55 17.56 15.40
C PRO A 722 -5.99 18.51 16.53
N SER A 723 -6.29 17.96 17.71
CA SER A 723 -6.71 18.74 18.87
C SER A 723 -5.60 19.68 19.37
N SER A 724 -4.33 19.23 19.39
CA SER A 724 -3.17 20.06 19.75
C SER A 724 -2.98 21.23 18.80
N MET A 725 -3.17 21.02 17.50
CA MET A 725 -3.10 22.11 16.53
C MET A 725 -4.22 23.12 16.73
N ILE A 726 -5.44 22.65 17.05
CA ILE A 726 -6.60 23.53 17.27
C ILE A 726 -6.46 24.34 18.57
N SER A 727 -6.14 23.68 19.67
CA SER A 727 -6.10 24.30 21.00
C SER A 727 -5.06 25.42 21.06
N GLU A 728 -3.84 25.15 20.59
CA GLU A 728 -2.73 26.10 20.63
C GLU A 728 -2.60 26.96 19.35
N ASN A 729 -3.57 26.85 18.43
CA ASN A 729 -3.61 27.59 17.17
C ASN A 729 -2.36 27.39 16.29
N ILE A 730 -1.85 26.16 16.20
CA ILE A 730 -0.62 25.84 15.44
C ILE A 730 -0.91 25.88 13.95
N SER A 731 -0.41 26.91 13.26
CA SER A 731 -0.61 27.13 11.83
C SER A 731 0.48 28.01 11.23
N HIS A 732 0.58 28.03 9.91
CA HIS A 732 1.55 28.87 9.19
C HIS A 732 1.28 30.37 9.39
N ASP A 733 0.00 30.74 9.39
CA ASP A 733 -0.50 32.11 9.47
C ASP A 733 -0.67 32.63 10.90
N SER A 734 -0.41 31.79 11.91
CA SER A 734 -0.35 32.18 13.33
C SER A 734 1.07 32.19 13.90
N LEU A 735 2.03 31.51 13.24
CA LEU A 735 3.43 31.48 13.66
C LEU A 735 4.10 32.85 13.47
N VAL A 736 4.64 33.45 14.52
CA VAL A 736 5.36 34.72 14.45
C VAL A 736 6.78 34.46 13.91
N LEU A 737 7.10 35.03 12.75
CA LEU A 737 8.41 34.91 12.08
C LEU A 737 9.14 36.25 11.92
N ASP A 738 8.44 37.37 12.13
CA ASP A 738 8.95 38.72 11.92
C ASP A 738 8.66 39.54 13.18
N ASP A 739 9.72 40.04 13.80
CA ASP A 739 9.69 40.73 15.09
C ASP A 739 8.72 41.92 15.12
N LYS A 740 8.43 42.53 13.96
CA LYS A 740 7.46 43.65 13.88
C LYS A 740 6.01 43.24 14.20
N TYR A 741 5.71 41.95 14.15
CA TYR A 741 4.41 41.40 14.51
C TYR A 741 4.44 40.66 15.85
N ASP A 742 5.57 40.69 16.56
CA ASP A 742 5.66 40.17 17.91
C ASP A 742 5.11 41.18 18.93
N ASN A 743 4.50 40.67 20.00
CA ASN A 743 3.95 41.46 21.12
C ASN A 743 3.01 42.62 20.72
N LEU A 744 2.27 42.49 19.62
CA LEU A 744 1.28 43.51 19.22
C LEU A 744 0.20 43.73 20.32
N PRO A 745 -0.20 44.99 20.60
CA PRO A 745 -1.23 45.28 21.59
C PRO A 745 -2.57 44.59 21.27
N GLY A 746 -3.18 43.98 22.28
CA GLY A 746 -4.48 43.30 22.16
C GLY A 746 -4.44 41.92 21.50
N ILE A 747 -3.24 41.37 21.26
CA ILE A 747 -3.05 40.02 20.73
C ILE A 747 -2.37 39.17 21.81
N GLU A 748 -2.96 38.02 22.11
CA GLU A 748 -2.35 37.02 22.99
C GLU A 748 -1.45 36.09 22.18
N TYR A 749 -0.42 35.55 22.83
CA TYR A 749 0.54 34.64 22.20
C TYR A 749 0.73 33.39 23.04
N VAL A 750 0.94 32.26 22.37
CA VAL A 750 1.28 30.98 22.99
C VAL A 750 2.68 30.58 22.55
N ASP A 751 3.56 30.37 23.50
CA ASP A 751 4.92 29.88 23.26
C ASP A 751 4.98 28.36 23.45
N ILE A 752 5.52 27.67 22.45
CA ILE A 752 5.74 26.22 22.49
C ILE A 752 7.23 25.97 22.26
N THR A 753 7.88 25.44 23.28
CA THR A 753 9.30 25.06 23.25
C THR A 753 9.44 23.58 22.95
N TYR A 754 10.40 23.22 22.09
CA TYR A 754 10.76 21.85 21.80
C TYR A 754 12.28 21.67 21.68
N ASP A 755 12.73 20.45 21.94
CA ASP A 755 14.14 20.09 21.88
C ASP A 755 14.62 19.98 20.42
N VAL A 756 15.77 20.57 20.15
CA VAL A 756 16.48 20.46 18.86
C VAL A 756 17.54 19.38 19.01
N PHE A 757 17.55 18.45 18.05
CA PHE A 757 18.49 17.33 18.03
C PHE A 757 19.33 17.38 16.76
N GLU A 758 20.62 17.07 16.90
CA GLU A 758 21.55 16.91 15.80
C GLU A 758 21.99 15.45 15.69
N GLY A 759 22.07 14.95 14.46
CA GLY A 759 22.45 13.56 14.20
C GLY A 759 23.97 13.38 14.16
N ILE A 760 24.57 12.86 15.24
CA ILE A 760 26.01 12.61 15.30
C ILE A 760 26.31 11.17 14.84
N GLY A 761 27.17 11.02 13.83
CA GLY A 761 27.68 9.74 13.31
C GLY A 761 27.36 9.49 11.83
N ASP A 762 27.90 8.40 11.26
CA ASP A 762 27.61 7.98 9.88
C ASP A 762 26.09 7.80 9.69
N THR A 763 25.59 8.07 8.47
CA THR A 763 24.17 8.06 8.04
C THR A 763 23.33 6.87 8.50
N LYS A 764 23.93 5.77 8.96
CA LYS A 764 23.26 4.56 9.46
C LYS A 764 23.08 4.47 10.97
N LYS A 765 23.80 5.27 11.77
CA LYS A 765 23.77 5.28 13.23
C LYS A 765 23.88 6.70 13.79
N LYS A 766 23.18 7.65 13.16
CA LYS A 766 23.02 8.99 13.74
C LYS A 766 22.38 8.84 15.13
N VAL A 767 23.16 9.06 16.17
CA VAL A 767 22.64 9.19 17.52
C VAL A 767 22.16 10.63 17.64
N MET A 768 20.86 10.81 17.80
CA MET A 768 20.25 12.12 17.98
C MET A 768 20.69 12.67 19.34
N LYS A 769 21.56 13.68 19.34
CA LYS A 769 21.99 14.37 20.56
C LYS A 769 21.22 15.67 20.68
N LYS A 770 20.62 15.95 21.84
CA LYS A 770 20.02 17.27 22.11
C LYS A 770 21.12 18.33 22.05
N VAL A 771 20.94 19.31 21.18
CA VAL A 771 21.90 20.41 20.96
C VAL A 771 21.35 21.77 21.44
N GLY A 772 20.04 21.87 21.65
CA GLY A 772 19.40 23.07 22.16
C GLY A 772 17.89 22.91 22.28
N GLU A 773 17.21 24.04 22.48
CA GLU A 773 15.76 24.15 22.49
C GLU A 773 15.35 25.30 21.55
N LYS A 774 14.21 25.14 20.88
CA LYS A 774 13.62 26.18 20.02
C LYS A 774 12.23 26.49 20.50
N THR A 775 11.93 27.77 20.68
CA THR A 775 10.61 28.27 21.04
C THR A 775 9.92 28.85 19.82
N CYS A 776 8.73 28.36 19.52
CA CYS A 776 7.85 28.92 18.49
C CYS A 776 6.69 29.66 19.15
N ARG A 777 6.46 30.90 18.71
CA ARG A 777 5.41 31.77 19.21
C ARG A 777 4.23 31.80 18.25
N TYR A 778 3.03 31.51 18.75
CA TYR A 778 1.80 31.45 17.98
C TYR A 778 0.80 32.52 18.45
N ALA A 779 0.45 33.44 17.56
CA ALA A 779 -0.56 34.45 17.82
C ALA A 779 -1.97 33.82 17.95
N GLN A 780 -2.72 34.27 18.95
CA GLN A 780 -4.13 33.95 19.14
C GLN A 780 -4.96 35.11 18.59
N PHE A 781 -5.84 34.85 17.63
CA PHE A 781 -6.55 35.93 16.95
C PHE A 781 -7.62 36.54 17.87
N PRO A 782 -7.69 37.88 18.00
CA PRO A 782 -8.59 38.54 18.96
C PRO A 782 -10.08 38.25 18.76
N ASP A 783 -10.48 37.90 17.53
CA ASP A 783 -11.86 37.57 17.17
C ASP A 783 -12.23 36.10 17.53
N GLY A 784 -11.31 35.37 18.16
CA GLY A 784 -11.48 33.95 18.49
C GLY A 784 -11.40 33.01 17.29
N THR A 785 -11.16 33.53 16.08
CA THR A 785 -10.92 32.69 14.91
C THR A 785 -9.56 32.00 15.02
N LYS A 786 -9.41 30.87 14.32
CA LYS A 786 -8.16 30.12 14.31
C LYS A 786 -7.47 30.25 12.96
N GLY A 787 -6.15 29.99 12.93
CA GLY A 787 -5.34 29.91 11.74
C GLY A 787 -5.87 28.87 10.75
N ILE A 788 -5.32 28.88 9.54
CA ILE A 788 -5.86 28.11 8.42
C ILE A 788 -5.91 26.60 8.70
N LEU A 789 -4.84 26.00 9.26
CA LEU A 789 -4.81 24.56 9.52
C LEU A 789 -5.78 24.11 10.63
N PRO A 790 -5.81 24.76 11.82
CA PRO A 790 -6.84 24.52 12.82
C PRO A 790 -8.27 24.61 12.28
N ARG A 791 -8.56 25.61 11.44
CA ARG A 791 -9.89 25.82 10.87
C ARG A 791 -10.30 24.69 9.94
N ILE A 792 -9.37 24.20 9.11
CA ILE A 792 -9.57 23.01 8.27
C ILE A 792 -9.91 21.81 9.16
N LEU A 793 -9.13 21.56 10.22
CA LEU A 793 -9.36 20.45 11.14
C LEU A 793 -10.72 20.54 11.84
N MET A 794 -11.09 21.72 12.33
CA MET A 794 -12.41 21.95 12.93
C MET A 794 -13.54 21.65 11.94
N ASN A 795 -13.40 22.06 10.68
CA ASN A 795 -14.38 21.75 9.64
C ASN A 795 -14.45 20.24 9.37
N LEU A 796 -13.30 19.56 9.17
CA LEU A 796 -13.27 18.11 8.95
C LEU A 796 -13.93 17.33 10.09
N LEU A 797 -13.63 17.68 11.34
CA LEU A 797 -14.25 17.05 12.53
C LEU A 797 -15.75 17.32 12.62
N LYS A 798 -16.19 18.56 12.32
CA LYS A 798 -17.59 18.94 12.27
C LYS A 798 -18.35 18.14 11.19
N GLN A 799 -17.80 18.06 9.98
CA GLN A 799 -18.41 17.32 8.87
C GLN A 799 -18.45 15.81 9.13
N ARG A 800 -17.40 15.24 9.76
CA ARG A 800 -17.41 13.84 10.20
C ARG A 800 -18.56 13.57 11.17
N LYS A 801 -18.75 14.43 12.18
CA LYS A 801 -19.84 14.29 13.15
C LYS A 801 -21.22 14.43 12.49
N ALA A 802 -21.38 15.39 11.58
CA ALA A 802 -22.61 15.58 10.83
C ALA A 802 -22.94 14.38 9.94
N THR A 803 -21.95 13.82 9.24
CA THR A 803 -22.12 12.65 8.36
C THR A 803 -22.53 11.41 9.14
N ARG A 804 -21.90 11.15 10.30
CA ARG A 804 -22.30 10.04 11.19
C ARG A 804 -23.74 10.16 11.68
N LYS A 805 -24.19 11.38 12.01
CA LYS A 805 -25.58 11.64 12.40
C LYS A 805 -26.53 11.38 11.23
N ARG A 806 -26.21 11.89 10.03
CA ARG A 806 -27.02 11.69 8.82
C ARG A 806 -27.23 10.21 8.51
N ALA A 807 -26.21 9.37 8.68
CA ALA A 807 -26.32 7.92 8.46
C ALA A 807 -27.34 7.21 9.38
N THR A 808 -27.75 7.85 10.48
CA THR A 808 -28.74 7.34 11.44
C THR A 808 -30.14 7.92 11.29
N GLU A 809 -30.36 8.78 10.28
CA GLU A 809 -31.67 9.38 10.01
C GLU A 809 -32.72 8.31 9.68
N LYS A 810 -33.94 8.54 10.15
CA LYS A 810 -35.09 7.67 9.98
C LYS A 810 -36.11 8.32 9.05
N LYS A 811 -36.96 7.48 8.47
CA LYS A 811 -38.19 7.85 7.77
C LYS A 811 -39.37 7.33 8.58
N VAL A 812 -40.27 8.22 8.99
CA VAL A 812 -41.50 7.91 9.73
C VAL A 812 -42.67 8.17 8.80
N THR A 813 -43.51 7.14 8.61
CA THR A 813 -44.75 7.22 7.84
C THR A 813 -45.93 7.11 8.80
N LEU A 814 -46.84 8.07 8.72
CA LEU A 814 -48.05 8.12 9.55
C LEU A 814 -49.21 7.40 8.87
N LYS A 815 -50.19 6.96 9.66
CA LYS A 815 -51.42 6.29 9.18
C LYS A 815 -52.26 7.13 8.23
N ASN A 816 -52.07 8.45 8.23
CA ASN A 816 -52.72 9.38 7.29
C ASN A 816 -51.94 9.57 5.98
N GLY A 817 -50.79 8.90 5.80
CA GLY A 817 -49.93 8.98 4.62
C GLY A 817 -48.79 10.01 4.71
N ASP A 818 -48.73 10.83 5.76
CA ASP A 818 -47.66 11.83 5.92
C ASP A 818 -46.30 11.17 6.20
N VAL A 819 -45.24 11.73 5.61
CA VAL A 819 -43.87 11.21 5.72
C VAL A 819 -42.94 12.28 6.28
N PHE A 820 -42.26 11.94 7.37
CA PHE A 820 -41.23 12.78 8.00
C PHE A 820 -39.87 12.08 7.95
N THR A 821 -38.81 12.85 7.76
CA THR A 821 -37.44 12.34 7.70
C THR A 821 -36.51 13.15 8.57
N GLY A 822 -35.63 12.51 9.33
CA GLY A 822 -34.66 13.20 10.16
C GLY A 822 -34.08 12.34 11.28
N LEU A 823 -33.32 12.98 12.17
CA LEU A 823 -32.87 12.34 13.40
C LEU A 823 -34.06 12.10 14.32
N MET A 824 -34.15 10.88 14.86
CA MET A 824 -35.26 10.45 15.70
C MET A 824 -34.83 10.36 17.17
N SER A 825 -35.65 10.88 18.08
CA SER A 825 -35.58 10.61 19.51
C SER A 825 -36.95 10.18 20.04
N GLU A 826 -36.97 9.28 21.00
CA GLU A 826 -38.21 8.72 21.54
C GLU A 826 -38.44 9.10 23.00
N SER A 827 -39.69 9.38 23.33
CA SER A 827 -40.21 9.45 24.70
C SER A 827 -41.20 8.28 24.94
N GLU A 828 -41.84 8.24 26.12
CA GLU A 828 -42.84 7.20 26.43
C GLU A 828 -44.04 7.23 25.48
N THR A 829 -44.50 8.42 25.07
CA THR A 829 -45.75 8.59 24.28
C THR A 829 -45.54 9.20 22.89
N THR A 830 -44.42 9.90 22.65
CA THR A 830 -44.15 10.62 21.39
C THR A 830 -42.80 10.27 20.78
N ILE A 831 -42.67 10.53 19.49
CA ILE A 831 -41.41 10.52 18.75
C ILE A 831 -41.14 11.93 18.23
N ASN A 832 -39.92 12.42 18.42
CA ASN A 832 -39.44 13.63 17.76
C ASN A 832 -38.61 13.23 16.54
N ILE A 833 -38.97 13.73 15.35
CA ILE A 833 -38.21 13.55 14.12
C ILE A 833 -37.89 14.91 13.51
N GLY A 834 -36.60 15.27 13.50
CA GLY A 834 -36.18 16.64 13.20
C GLY A 834 -36.79 17.61 14.20
N ASP A 835 -37.56 18.58 13.71
CA ASP A 835 -38.27 19.58 14.54
C ASP A 835 -39.75 19.23 14.78
N VAL A 836 -40.19 18.01 14.42
CA VAL A 836 -41.60 17.58 14.48
C VAL A 836 -41.81 16.58 15.61
N CYS A 837 -42.81 16.81 16.46
CA CYS A 837 -43.25 15.88 17.52
C CYS A 837 -44.52 15.13 17.09
N ILE A 838 -44.50 13.81 17.17
CA ILE A 838 -45.52 12.89 16.64
C ILE A 838 -45.96 11.92 17.74
N ASP A 839 -47.27 11.71 17.90
CA ASP A 839 -47.81 10.68 18.80
C ASP A 839 -47.57 9.28 18.22
N LYS A 840 -47.05 8.35 19.02
CA LYS A 840 -46.74 6.97 18.59
C LYS A 840 -47.95 6.25 18.00
N ASN A 841 -49.17 6.57 18.44
CA ASN A 841 -50.40 5.95 17.95
C ASN A 841 -50.74 6.29 16.49
N GLN A 842 -50.17 7.39 15.97
CA GLN A 842 -50.38 7.86 14.60
C GLN A 842 -49.42 7.22 13.60
N ILE A 843 -48.42 6.49 14.06
CA ILE A 843 -47.35 5.92 13.23
C ILE A 843 -47.83 4.62 12.60
N GLU A 844 -47.58 4.50 11.29
CA GLU A 844 -47.77 3.25 10.55
C GLU A 844 -46.45 2.49 10.46
N LYS A 845 -45.36 3.17 10.09
CA LYS A 845 -44.07 2.53 9.80
C LYS A 845 -42.89 3.44 10.11
N ILE A 846 -41.84 2.87 10.69
CA ILE A 846 -40.54 3.53 10.91
C ILE A 846 -39.48 2.72 10.19
N GLU A 847 -38.69 3.38 9.36
CA GLU A 847 -37.63 2.76 8.56
C GLU A 847 -36.35 3.59 8.62
N ASP A 848 -35.22 2.98 8.28
CA ASP A 848 -34.01 3.74 7.99
C ASP A 848 -34.23 4.59 6.73
N LEU A 849 -33.79 5.86 6.76
CA LEU A 849 -33.89 6.72 5.59
C LEU A 849 -33.02 6.21 4.43
N TYR A 850 -31.85 5.67 4.76
CA TYR A 850 -30.86 5.18 3.81
C TYR A 850 -30.78 3.66 3.84
N ASN A 851 -30.74 3.03 2.66
CA ASN A 851 -30.44 1.61 2.51
C ASN A 851 -28.96 1.31 2.83
N ASP A 852 -28.59 0.04 2.92
CA ASP A 852 -27.23 -0.38 3.31
C ASP A 852 -26.15 0.16 2.36
N PHE A 853 -26.44 0.22 1.06
CA PHE A 853 -25.55 0.85 0.08
C PHE A 853 -25.31 2.33 0.39
N MET A 854 -26.35 3.12 0.65
CA MET A 854 -26.19 4.53 0.99
C MET A 854 -25.54 4.73 2.36
N LYS A 855 -25.76 3.82 3.33
CA LYS A 855 -25.03 3.82 4.61
C LYS A 855 -23.53 3.59 4.39
N ALA A 856 -23.14 2.65 3.52
CA ALA A 856 -21.74 2.44 3.13
C ALA A 856 -21.12 3.70 2.50
N VAL A 857 -21.86 4.40 1.63
CA VAL A 857 -21.40 5.68 1.04
C VAL A 857 -21.15 6.74 2.11
N LEU A 858 -22.07 6.88 3.08
CA LEU A 858 -21.92 7.81 4.19
C LEU A 858 -20.80 7.40 5.15
N ASP A 859 -20.57 6.10 5.35
CA ASP A 859 -19.45 5.61 6.15
C ASP A 859 -18.11 5.90 5.47
N GLY A 860 -18.00 5.64 4.16
CA GLY A 860 -16.81 5.99 3.39
C GLY A 860 -16.50 7.49 3.44
N LEU A 861 -17.53 8.34 3.42
CA LEU A 861 -17.37 9.78 3.58
C LEU A 861 -16.89 10.17 4.99
N GLN A 862 -17.43 9.57 6.07
CA GLN A 862 -16.96 9.88 7.42
C GLN A 862 -15.53 9.37 7.68
N LEU A 863 -15.17 8.22 7.11
CA LEU A 863 -13.80 7.69 7.13
C LEU A 863 -12.85 8.61 6.37
N ALA A 864 -13.27 9.14 5.22
CA ALA A 864 -12.48 10.10 4.46
C ALA A 864 -12.15 11.36 5.28
N TYR A 865 -13.11 11.93 6.00
CA TYR A 865 -12.86 13.04 6.92
C TYR A 865 -11.86 12.68 8.03
N LYS A 866 -12.01 11.50 8.63
CA LYS A 866 -11.08 11.01 9.69
C LYS A 866 -9.66 10.89 9.18
N VAL A 867 -9.46 10.19 8.06
CA VAL A 867 -8.14 9.93 7.49
C VAL A 867 -7.47 11.22 7.02
N THR A 868 -8.24 12.13 6.42
CA THR A 868 -7.76 13.45 5.99
C THR A 868 -7.28 14.29 7.18
N ALA A 869 -8.06 14.33 8.28
CA ALA A 869 -7.68 15.07 9.49
C ALA A 869 -6.39 14.54 10.10
N ASN A 870 -6.25 13.22 10.21
CA ASN A 870 -5.04 12.58 10.74
C ASN A 870 -3.82 12.78 9.82
N SER A 871 -4.04 12.85 8.50
CA SER A 871 -2.97 13.02 7.52
C SER A 871 -2.43 14.44 7.44
N LEU A 872 -3.23 15.46 7.79
CA LEU A 872 -2.84 16.87 7.69
C LEU A 872 -1.56 17.18 8.48
N TYR A 873 -1.48 16.70 9.73
CA TYR A 873 -0.26 16.84 10.55
C TYR A 873 0.95 16.16 9.87
N GLY A 874 0.78 14.95 9.35
CA GLY A 874 1.87 14.23 8.68
C GLY A 874 2.41 15.00 7.47
N GLN A 875 1.56 15.76 6.78
CA GLN A 875 1.97 16.58 5.63
C GLN A 875 2.71 17.86 6.02
N VAL A 876 2.50 18.44 7.20
CA VAL A 876 3.32 19.59 7.63
C VAL A 876 4.73 19.16 8.05
N GLY A 877 4.91 17.91 8.46
CA GLY A 877 6.22 17.33 8.81
C GLY A 877 6.96 16.65 7.66
N ALA A 878 6.36 16.52 6.48
CA ALA A 878 6.97 15.83 5.33
C ALA A 878 7.66 16.82 4.38
N LYS A 879 9.00 16.74 4.23
CA LYS A 879 9.80 17.65 3.38
C LYS A 879 9.31 17.77 1.92
N THR A 880 8.69 16.70 1.40
CA THR A 880 8.14 16.65 0.04
C THR A 880 6.78 17.34 -0.11
N SER A 881 6.15 17.75 0.99
CA SER A 881 4.85 18.40 1.00
C SER A 881 4.95 19.88 0.67
N PRO A 882 4.04 20.43 -0.17
CA PRO A 882 3.99 21.87 -0.44
C PRO A 882 3.62 22.75 0.77
N VAL A 883 3.17 22.16 1.87
CA VAL A 883 2.81 22.84 3.12
C VAL A 883 3.73 22.44 4.28
N TYR A 884 4.95 22.01 3.95
CA TYR A 884 5.96 21.58 4.92
C TYR A 884 6.50 22.75 5.74
N LEU A 885 6.41 22.64 7.07
CA LEU A 885 7.07 23.54 8.02
C LEU A 885 7.39 22.77 9.31
N LYS A 886 8.69 22.49 9.52
CA LYS A 886 9.21 21.62 10.59
C LYS A 886 8.71 22.06 11.97
N GLU A 887 8.71 23.37 12.20
CA GLU A 887 8.30 24.05 13.42
C GLU A 887 6.89 23.64 13.85
N LEU A 888 5.94 23.57 12.90
CA LEU A 888 4.56 23.20 13.23
C LEU A 888 4.45 21.75 13.68
N ALA A 889 5.18 20.85 13.00
CA ALA A 889 5.20 19.44 13.35
C ALA A 889 5.86 19.22 14.73
N ALA A 890 7.00 19.87 14.96
CA ALA A 890 7.71 19.83 16.23
C ALA A 890 6.87 20.40 17.38
N SER A 891 6.23 21.57 17.22
CA SER A 891 5.31 22.12 18.22
C SER A 891 4.12 21.20 18.50
N THR A 892 3.53 20.58 17.46
CA THR A 892 2.39 19.66 17.63
C THR A 892 2.79 18.45 18.48
N THR A 893 3.95 17.85 18.21
CA THR A 893 4.45 16.72 19.00
C THR A 893 4.81 17.12 20.43
N ALA A 894 5.42 18.30 20.63
CA ALA A 894 5.76 18.82 21.96
C ALA A 894 4.51 19.02 22.83
N THR A 895 3.44 19.60 22.26
CA THR A 895 2.15 19.70 22.95
C THR A 895 1.60 18.33 23.32
N GLY A 896 1.69 17.35 22.41
CA GLY A 896 1.30 15.96 22.69
C GLY A 896 2.10 15.34 23.85
N ARG A 897 3.42 15.53 23.88
CA ARG A 897 4.29 15.06 24.98
C ARG A 897 3.92 15.69 26.32
N ASN A 898 3.65 16.99 26.33
CA ASN A 898 3.24 17.70 27.54
C ASN A 898 1.89 17.20 28.07
N LEU A 899 0.93 16.88 27.19
CA LEU A 899 -0.39 16.40 27.60
C LEU A 899 -0.36 15.01 28.23
N ILE A 900 0.44 14.08 27.70
CA ILE A 900 0.56 12.74 28.30
C ILE A 900 1.32 12.78 29.63
N LEU A 901 2.32 13.64 29.78
CA LEU A 901 2.99 13.88 31.06
C LEU A 901 2.03 14.49 32.09
N LYS A 902 1.24 15.49 31.69
CA LYS A 902 0.20 16.07 32.57
C LYS A 902 -0.84 15.03 33.00
N ALA A 903 -1.28 14.16 32.10
CA ALA A 903 -2.20 13.08 32.45
C ALA A 903 -1.58 12.13 33.47
N LYS A 904 -0.32 11.72 33.25
CA LYS A 904 0.43 10.91 34.20
C LYS A 904 0.51 11.55 35.59
N ASP A 905 0.96 12.80 35.65
CA ASP A 905 1.16 13.52 36.91
C ASP A 905 -0.17 13.74 37.65
N PHE A 906 -1.24 14.06 36.92
CA PHE A 906 -2.57 14.20 37.51
C PHE A 906 -3.04 12.89 38.12
N MET A 907 -2.90 11.78 37.39
CA MET A 907 -3.32 10.46 37.87
C MET A 907 -2.53 10.08 39.13
N GLU A 908 -1.20 10.20 39.12
CA GLU A 908 -0.34 9.86 40.28
C GLU A 908 -0.58 10.77 41.50
N LYS A 909 -1.05 12.01 41.31
CA LYS A 909 -1.30 12.97 42.39
C LYS A 909 -2.69 12.87 43.01
N HIS A 910 -3.71 12.65 42.19
CA HIS A 910 -5.12 12.68 42.63
C HIS A 910 -5.70 11.30 42.90
N TYR A 911 -5.10 10.27 42.33
CA TYR A 911 -5.52 8.89 42.51
C TYR A 911 -4.34 8.07 43.01
N ASP A 912 -4.62 7.05 43.83
CA ASP A 912 -3.57 6.15 44.28
C ASP A 912 -3.30 5.07 43.23
N VAL A 913 -2.61 5.46 42.16
CA VAL A 913 -2.43 4.62 40.98
C VAL A 913 -0.97 4.31 40.71
N ASN A 914 -0.77 3.26 39.92
CA ASN A 914 0.49 2.96 39.26
C ASN A 914 0.32 3.17 37.76
N VAL A 915 1.02 4.14 37.18
CA VAL A 915 1.13 4.24 35.72
C VAL A 915 2.06 3.14 35.23
N ILE A 916 1.49 2.17 34.51
CA ILE A 916 2.17 0.98 34.02
C ILE A 916 2.88 1.27 32.70
N TYR A 917 2.23 2.05 31.83
CA TYR A 917 2.71 2.34 30.49
C TYR A 917 2.02 3.59 29.92
N GLY A 918 2.56 4.11 28.82
CA GLY A 918 1.90 5.12 28.00
C GLY A 918 2.50 5.14 26.60
N ASP A 919 1.65 5.22 25.59
CA ASP A 919 2.05 5.23 24.17
C ASP A 919 1.40 6.42 23.50
N THR A 920 2.15 7.52 23.33
CA THR A 920 1.77 8.73 22.57
C THR A 920 0.52 9.46 23.07
N ASP A 921 -0.66 8.88 22.87
CA ASP A 921 -2.00 9.37 23.15
C ASP A 921 -2.72 8.61 24.26
N SER A 922 -2.18 7.48 24.71
CA SER A 922 -2.80 6.65 25.73
C SER A 922 -1.95 6.48 26.99
N ILE A 923 -2.62 6.37 28.14
CA ILE A 923 -2.02 6.05 29.44
C ILE A 923 -2.66 4.80 30.05
N PHE A 924 -1.82 3.92 30.60
CA PHE A 924 -2.21 2.63 31.18
C PHE A 924 -2.01 2.68 32.69
N VAL A 925 -3.07 2.46 33.44
CA VAL A 925 -3.14 2.76 34.87
C VAL A 925 -3.68 1.56 35.65
N SER A 926 -2.97 1.15 36.69
CA SER A 926 -3.47 0.24 37.73
C SER A 926 -3.94 1.07 38.94
N PHE A 927 -5.15 0.79 39.42
CA PHE A 927 -5.70 1.40 40.64
C PHE A 927 -5.34 0.64 41.92
N ARG A 928 -4.47 -0.39 41.85
CA ARG A 928 -4.01 -1.18 43.00
C ARG A 928 -5.13 -1.70 43.91
N LEU A 929 -6.26 -2.07 43.30
CA LEU A 929 -7.48 -2.46 44.03
C LEU A 929 -7.29 -3.74 44.86
N ASN A 930 -6.45 -4.67 44.40
CA ASN A 930 -6.08 -5.86 45.16
C ASN A 930 -5.26 -5.50 46.39
N GLU A 931 -4.12 -4.81 46.22
CA GLU A 931 -3.22 -4.46 47.32
C GLU A 931 -3.91 -3.65 48.42
N LYS A 932 -4.88 -2.81 48.05
CA LYS A 932 -5.55 -1.89 48.99
C LYS A 932 -6.85 -2.40 49.57
N GLU A 933 -7.67 -3.03 48.74
CA GLU A 933 -9.05 -3.36 49.10
C GLU A 933 -9.30 -4.87 49.04
N GLY A 934 -8.29 -5.68 48.69
CA GLY A 934 -8.44 -7.13 48.50
C GLY A 934 -9.32 -7.51 47.31
N LEU A 935 -9.72 -6.55 46.48
CA LEU A 935 -10.63 -6.78 45.37
C LEU A 935 -9.92 -7.52 44.22
N THR A 936 -10.57 -8.55 43.70
CA THR A 936 -10.09 -9.35 42.57
C THR A 936 -11.23 -9.69 41.60
N GLY A 937 -10.89 -10.28 40.46
CA GLY A 937 -11.88 -10.78 39.52
C GLY A 937 -12.75 -9.67 38.92
N LYS A 938 -14.04 -9.98 38.72
CA LYS A 938 -15.00 -9.09 38.06
C LYS A 938 -15.31 -7.82 38.88
N GLU A 939 -15.26 -7.90 40.20
CA GLU A 939 -15.52 -6.75 41.06
C GLU A 939 -14.42 -5.68 40.94
N ALA A 940 -13.16 -6.12 40.97
CA ALA A 940 -12.02 -5.24 40.70
C ALA A 940 -12.09 -4.63 39.29
N LEU A 941 -12.49 -5.43 38.30
CA LEU A 941 -12.65 -4.97 36.92
C LEU A 941 -13.70 -3.86 36.82
N GLN A 942 -14.91 -4.06 37.34
CA GLN A 942 -15.97 -3.06 37.32
C GLN A 942 -15.53 -1.77 38.02
N LYS A 943 -14.96 -1.88 39.22
CA LYS A 943 -14.51 -0.71 39.98
C LYS A 943 -13.39 0.05 39.25
N SER A 944 -12.48 -0.65 38.58
CA SER A 944 -11.43 -0.02 37.78
C SER A 944 -12.00 0.76 36.58
N ILE A 945 -13.05 0.25 35.93
CA ILE A 945 -13.76 0.94 34.84
C ILE A 945 -14.40 2.23 35.37
N ASP A 946 -15.12 2.14 36.48
CA ASP A 946 -15.85 3.28 37.08
C ASP A 946 -14.87 4.39 37.52
N LEU A 947 -13.78 4.01 38.18
CA LEU A 947 -12.72 4.94 38.60
C LEU A 947 -12.05 5.61 37.40
N SER A 948 -11.84 4.88 36.29
CA SER A 948 -11.25 5.45 35.08
C SER A 948 -12.17 6.45 34.39
N CYS A 949 -13.47 6.14 34.32
CA CYS A 949 -14.47 7.08 33.79
C CYS A 949 -14.53 8.36 34.64
N LYS A 950 -14.47 8.24 35.97
CA LYS A 950 -14.41 9.38 36.88
C LYS A 950 -13.12 10.19 36.70
N ALA A 951 -11.97 9.53 36.70
CA ALA A 951 -10.66 10.17 36.62
C ALA A 951 -10.46 10.92 35.30
N SER A 952 -10.88 10.32 34.18
CA SER A 952 -10.85 10.97 32.86
C SER A 952 -11.75 12.21 32.80
N ALA A 953 -12.97 12.14 33.33
CA ALA A 953 -13.88 13.29 33.40
C ALA A 953 -13.35 14.44 34.29
N GLU A 954 -12.77 14.12 35.45
CA GLU A 954 -12.15 15.11 36.34
C GLU A 954 -10.91 15.76 35.71
N PHE A 955 -10.04 14.96 35.09
CA PHE A 955 -8.86 15.46 34.39
C PHE A 955 -9.24 16.39 33.23
N LYS A 956 -10.24 16.00 32.43
CA LYS A 956 -10.77 16.83 31.35
C LYS A 956 -11.21 18.20 31.85
N LYS A 957 -12.02 18.23 32.92
CA LYS A 957 -12.55 19.46 33.50
C LYS A 957 -11.45 20.33 34.12
N ALA A 958 -10.45 19.73 34.73
CA ALA A 958 -9.42 20.45 35.48
C ALA A 958 -8.23 20.91 34.63
N CYS A 959 -7.85 20.16 33.58
CA CYS A 959 -6.53 20.31 32.95
C CYS A 959 -6.55 20.52 31.43
N LEU A 960 -7.66 20.22 30.74
CA LEU A 960 -7.69 20.21 29.28
C LEU A 960 -8.36 21.46 28.69
N LYS A 961 -7.70 22.07 27.69
CA LYS A 961 -8.31 23.08 26.82
C LYS A 961 -9.16 22.40 25.76
N ALA A 962 -10.31 22.97 25.41
CA ALA A 962 -11.08 22.50 24.26
C ALA A 962 -10.23 22.56 22.97
N PRO A 963 -10.33 21.58 22.05
CA PRO A 963 -11.23 20.43 22.04
C PRO A 963 -10.60 19.13 22.58
N HIS A 964 -9.54 19.20 23.39
CA HIS A 964 -8.92 17.98 23.92
C HIS A 964 -9.90 17.18 24.79
N ASP A 965 -9.87 15.87 24.60
CA ASP A 965 -10.67 14.92 25.34
C ASP A 965 -9.80 13.71 25.67
N LEU A 966 -9.66 13.38 26.96
CA LEU A 966 -9.08 12.13 27.41
C LEU A 966 -10.23 11.29 27.92
N GLU A 967 -10.49 10.15 27.29
CA GLU A 967 -11.64 9.32 27.60
C GLU A 967 -11.20 7.93 28.04
N TYR A 968 -12.01 7.29 28.89
CA TYR A 968 -11.88 5.85 29.12
C TYR A 968 -12.10 5.12 27.78
N GLU A 969 -11.15 4.26 27.40
CA GLU A 969 -11.27 3.46 26.19
C GLU A 969 -11.60 1.99 26.51
N LYS A 970 -10.85 1.40 27.45
CA LYS A 970 -10.87 -0.04 27.72
C LYS A 970 -10.11 -0.39 29.01
N THR A 971 -10.31 -1.61 29.50
CA THR A 971 -9.51 -2.19 30.60
C THR A 971 -8.97 -3.56 30.19
N PHE A 972 -7.71 -3.83 30.48
CA PHE A 972 -7.08 -5.14 30.29
C PHE A 972 -7.06 -5.95 31.58
N TYR A 973 -7.58 -7.19 31.55
CA TYR A 973 -7.56 -8.07 32.71
C TYR A 973 -7.75 -9.57 32.36
N PRO A 974 -6.72 -10.43 32.46
CA PRO A 974 -5.31 -10.14 32.74
C PRO A 974 -4.58 -9.35 31.64
N PHE A 975 -3.39 -8.83 31.99
CA PHE A 975 -2.52 -8.05 31.10
C PHE A 975 -1.05 -8.45 31.22
N VAL A 976 -0.34 -8.49 30.09
CA VAL A 976 1.10 -8.75 30.00
C VAL A 976 1.77 -7.69 29.16
N ILE A 977 2.82 -7.07 29.68
CA ILE A 977 3.64 -6.10 28.93
C ILE A 977 5.11 -6.47 29.04
N LEU A 978 5.78 -6.58 27.89
CA LEU A 978 7.18 -6.99 27.79
C LEU A 978 8.11 -5.78 27.66
N SER A 979 7.72 -4.82 26.81
CA SER A 979 8.49 -3.62 26.47
C SER A 979 7.61 -2.64 25.69
N LYS A 980 8.19 -1.50 25.28
CA LYS A 980 7.47 -0.47 24.51
C LYS A 980 6.80 -1.10 23.30
N LYS A 981 5.51 -0.84 23.12
CA LYS A 981 4.66 -1.37 22.04
C LYS A 981 4.61 -2.90 21.94
N LYS A 982 4.89 -3.63 23.02
CA LYS A 982 4.84 -5.11 23.08
C LYS A 982 4.06 -5.59 24.30
N TYR A 983 2.77 -5.85 24.10
CA TYR A 983 1.86 -6.29 25.15
C TYR A 983 0.71 -7.17 24.62
N VAL A 984 0.04 -7.88 25.53
CA VAL A 984 -1.15 -8.70 25.27
C VAL A 984 -2.04 -8.75 26.49
N GLY A 985 -3.35 -8.80 26.31
CA GLY A 985 -4.29 -8.99 27.42
C GLY A 985 -5.73 -9.17 26.96
N ASN A 986 -6.59 -9.56 27.90
CA ASN A 986 -8.02 -9.66 27.67
C ASN A 986 -8.64 -8.27 27.83
N LEU A 987 -9.13 -7.70 26.72
CA LEU A 987 -9.70 -6.37 26.66
C LEU A 987 -11.19 -6.43 26.99
N TYR A 988 -11.60 -5.62 27.97
CA TYR A 988 -12.98 -5.35 28.33
C TYR A 988 -13.29 -3.88 28.02
N GLU A 989 -14.51 -3.63 27.58
CA GLU A 989 -15.09 -2.29 27.49
C GLU A 989 -15.95 -2.08 28.74
N HIS A 990 -17.18 -1.59 28.61
CA HIS A 990 -18.09 -1.42 29.74
C HIS A 990 -18.73 -2.72 30.25
N ASP A 991 -18.77 -3.79 29.43
CA ASP A 991 -19.32 -5.09 29.84
C ASP A 991 -18.22 -6.01 30.36
N VAL A 992 -18.24 -6.27 31.67
CA VAL A 992 -17.28 -7.13 32.38
C VAL A 992 -17.40 -8.62 32.05
N ASN A 993 -18.45 -9.03 31.33
CA ASN A 993 -18.66 -10.43 30.94
C ASN A 993 -18.17 -10.74 29.52
N LYS A 994 -17.85 -9.70 28.74
CA LYS A 994 -17.48 -9.85 27.33
C LYS A 994 -16.10 -9.27 27.09
N PHE A 995 -15.14 -10.14 26.79
CA PHE A 995 -13.79 -9.73 26.45
C PHE A 995 -13.36 -10.14 25.06
N LYS A 996 -12.33 -9.47 24.57
CA LYS A 996 -11.58 -9.85 23.37
C LYS A 996 -10.09 -9.84 23.70
N GLN A 997 -9.39 -10.95 23.49
CA GLN A 997 -7.94 -10.96 23.63
C GLN A 997 -7.31 -10.05 22.56
N LYS A 998 -6.47 -9.10 22.97
CA LYS A 998 -5.80 -8.15 22.09
C LYS A 998 -4.30 -8.14 22.35
N SER A 999 -3.53 -8.28 21.27
CA SER A 999 -2.07 -8.29 21.27
C SER A 999 -1.51 -7.17 20.39
N MET A 1000 -0.40 -6.58 20.81
CA MET A 1000 0.28 -5.47 20.14
C MET A 1000 1.79 -5.72 20.07
N GLY A 1001 2.37 -5.66 18.87
CA GLY A 1001 3.81 -5.75 18.59
C GLY A 1001 4.55 -7.03 19.00
N ILE A 1002 3.84 -7.98 19.62
CA ILE A 1002 4.36 -9.32 19.93
C ILE A 1002 4.29 -10.25 18.71
N VAL A 1003 4.96 -11.41 18.81
CA VAL A 1003 5.07 -12.40 17.74
C VAL A 1003 3.73 -12.86 17.16
N LEU A 1004 2.65 -12.88 17.96
CA LEU A 1004 1.30 -13.21 17.51
C LEU A 1004 0.75 -12.28 16.41
N LYS A 1005 1.27 -11.04 16.28
CA LYS A 1005 0.87 -10.08 15.24
C LYS A 1005 1.92 -9.87 14.17
N ARG A 1006 3.08 -10.51 14.29
CA ARG A 1006 4.18 -10.38 13.34
C ARG A 1006 4.02 -11.38 12.20
N ARG A 1007 4.35 -10.93 10.98
CA ARG A 1007 4.25 -11.74 9.75
C ARG A 1007 5.61 -12.31 9.31
N ASP A 1008 6.70 -11.90 9.94
CA ASP A 1008 8.06 -12.30 9.62
C ASP A 1008 8.55 -13.51 10.43
N ASN A 1009 7.65 -14.11 11.22
CA ASN A 1009 7.87 -15.32 12.00
C ASN A 1009 7.08 -16.48 11.38
N ALA A 1010 7.61 -17.69 11.54
CA ALA A 1010 6.91 -18.92 11.16
C ALA A 1010 5.65 -19.11 12.01
N ASN A 1011 4.64 -19.79 11.47
CA ASN A 1011 3.37 -20.02 12.17
C ASN A 1011 3.54 -20.87 13.44
N ILE A 1012 4.50 -21.78 13.47
CA ILE A 1012 4.88 -22.57 14.66
C ILE A 1012 5.23 -21.66 15.86
N VAL A 1013 5.81 -20.49 15.62
CA VAL A 1013 6.12 -19.52 16.68
C VAL A 1013 4.84 -18.98 17.29
N LYS A 1014 3.83 -18.70 16.46
CA LYS A 1014 2.54 -18.19 16.92
C LYS A 1014 1.77 -19.27 17.67
N HIS A 1015 1.83 -20.53 17.21
CA HIS A 1015 1.22 -21.67 17.89
C HIS A 1015 1.80 -21.84 19.30
N VAL A 1016 3.13 -22.02 19.41
CA VAL A 1016 3.80 -22.25 20.70
C VAL A 1016 3.68 -21.03 21.61
N TYR A 1017 3.97 -19.82 21.10
CA TYR A 1017 3.88 -18.60 21.90
C TYR A 1017 2.44 -18.27 22.32
N GLY A 1018 1.47 -18.55 21.44
CA GLY A 1018 0.05 -18.35 21.68
C GLY A 1018 -0.45 -19.26 22.78
N GLY A 1019 -0.17 -20.57 22.69
CA GLY A 1019 -0.54 -21.54 23.73
C GLY A 1019 0.05 -21.19 25.09
N ILE A 1020 1.31 -20.73 25.14
CA ILE A 1020 1.92 -20.22 26.39
C ILE A 1020 1.15 -19.01 26.94
N ILE A 1021 0.83 -18.03 26.08
CA ILE A 1021 0.07 -16.84 26.49
C ILE A 1021 -1.33 -17.22 26.98
N ASP A 1022 -2.02 -18.14 26.31
CA ASP A 1022 -3.37 -18.55 26.68
C ASP A 1022 -3.39 -19.26 28.03
N ILE A 1023 -2.41 -20.14 28.31
CA ILE A 1023 -2.26 -20.77 29.63
C ILE A 1023 -1.98 -19.70 30.70
N ILE A 1024 -1.14 -18.70 30.40
CA ILE A 1024 -0.81 -17.62 31.34
C ILE A 1024 -2.04 -16.73 31.63
N LEU A 1025 -2.77 -16.31 30.58
CA LEU A 1025 -3.88 -15.38 30.71
C LEU A 1025 -5.15 -16.03 31.25
N ASN A 1026 -5.42 -17.29 30.90
CA ASN A 1026 -6.68 -17.95 31.24
C ASN A 1026 -6.58 -18.87 32.46
N GLU A 1027 -5.40 -19.45 32.72
CA GLU A 1027 -5.20 -20.40 33.83
C GLU A 1027 -4.23 -19.88 34.91
N ALA A 1028 -3.51 -18.78 34.66
CA ALA A 1028 -2.48 -18.23 35.55
C ALA A 1028 -1.43 -19.28 36.01
N ASN A 1029 -1.12 -20.26 35.16
CA ASN A 1029 -0.27 -21.41 35.51
C ASN A 1029 1.03 -21.46 34.69
N ILE A 1030 2.11 -20.89 35.23
CA ILE A 1030 3.43 -20.85 34.56
C ILE A 1030 4.02 -22.27 34.39
N THR A 1031 3.87 -23.15 35.39
CA THR A 1031 4.40 -24.53 35.31
C THR A 1031 3.79 -25.30 34.15
N LYS A 1032 2.46 -25.20 33.97
CA LYS A 1032 1.76 -25.81 32.84
C LYS A 1032 2.25 -25.26 31.51
N ALA A 1033 2.47 -23.94 31.43
CA ALA A 1033 3.00 -23.31 30.22
C ALA A 1033 4.43 -23.79 29.86
N VAL A 1034 5.28 -24.05 30.86
CA VAL A 1034 6.63 -24.62 30.63
C VAL A 1034 6.57 -26.09 30.19
N HIS A 1035 5.66 -26.89 30.74
CA HIS A 1035 5.46 -28.27 30.27
C HIS A 1035 4.95 -28.30 28.84
N PHE A 1036 3.92 -27.50 28.52
CA PHE A 1036 3.42 -27.32 27.16
C PHE A 1036 4.56 -26.97 26.19
N LEU A 1037 5.39 -25.97 26.52
CA LEU A 1037 6.56 -25.63 25.69
C LEU A 1037 7.48 -26.83 25.43
N LYS A 1038 7.80 -27.63 26.45
CA LYS A 1038 8.70 -28.78 26.30
C LYS A 1038 8.11 -29.88 25.41
N ASP A 1039 6.80 -30.12 25.52
CA ASP A 1039 6.09 -31.10 24.71
C ASP A 1039 6.04 -30.65 23.24
N GLU A 1040 5.68 -29.39 22.99
CA GLU A 1040 5.66 -28.79 21.65
C GLU A 1040 7.02 -28.81 20.97
N LEU A 1041 8.09 -28.48 21.71
CA LEU A 1041 9.45 -28.52 21.18
C LEU A 1041 9.87 -29.95 20.82
N LYS A 1042 9.43 -30.96 21.58
CA LYS A 1042 9.68 -32.36 21.27
C LYS A 1042 8.93 -32.79 20.00
N ASP A 1043 7.65 -32.44 19.89
CA ASP A 1043 6.83 -32.75 18.73
C ASP A 1043 7.34 -32.07 17.44
N LEU A 1044 7.94 -30.88 17.56
CA LEU A 1044 8.64 -30.20 16.48
C LEU A 1044 9.87 -30.97 16.00
N VAL A 1045 10.67 -31.50 16.92
CA VAL A 1045 11.85 -32.32 16.60
C VAL A 1045 11.46 -33.66 16.01
N ASP A 1046 10.37 -34.25 16.49
CA ASP A 1046 9.85 -35.52 16.03
C ASP A 1046 9.11 -35.39 14.67
N GLY A 1047 9.08 -34.19 14.07
CA GLY A 1047 8.51 -33.94 12.74
C GLY A 1047 6.98 -34.05 12.69
N LYS A 1048 6.29 -33.89 13.82
CA LYS A 1048 4.82 -34.03 13.90
C LYS A 1048 4.07 -32.83 13.33
N PHE A 1049 4.74 -31.70 13.10
CA PHE A 1049 4.12 -30.51 12.52
C PHE A 1049 4.19 -30.52 10.99
N PRO A 1050 3.13 -30.07 10.32
CA PRO A 1050 3.12 -29.95 8.86
C PRO A 1050 4.05 -28.81 8.41
N LEU A 1051 4.58 -28.92 7.18
CA LEU A 1051 5.57 -27.97 6.61
C LEU A 1051 5.06 -26.52 6.62
N GLU A 1052 3.75 -26.33 6.48
CA GLU A 1052 3.04 -25.04 6.51
C GLU A 1052 3.28 -24.27 7.81
N GLN A 1053 3.48 -24.97 8.93
CA GLN A 1053 3.79 -24.34 10.22
C GLN A 1053 5.20 -23.72 10.25
N LEU A 1054 6.09 -24.16 9.36
CA LEU A 1054 7.47 -23.68 9.28
C LEU A 1054 7.64 -22.51 8.30
N VAL A 1055 6.63 -22.21 7.49
CA VAL A 1055 6.75 -21.20 6.42
C VAL A 1055 6.95 -19.79 7.00
N ILE A 1056 8.02 -19.13 6.55
CA ILE A 1056 8.30 -17.71 6.80
C ILE A 1056 8.03 -16.94 5.52
N THR A 1057 7.42 -15.75 5.62
CA THR A 1057 7.21 -14.87 4.46
C THR A 1057 7.94 -13.54 4.62
N LYS A 1058 8.62 -13.07 3.57
CA LYS A 1058 9.22 -11.73 3.53
C LYS A 1058 8.94 -11.00 2.23
N THR A 1059 8.71 -9.68 2.37
CA THR A 1059 8.48 -8.79 1.24
C THR A 1059 9.78 -8.49 0.50
N LEU A 1060 9.77 -8.66 -0.82
CA LEU A 1060 10.84 -8.24 -1.72
C LEU A 1060 10.81 -6.71 -1.90
N LYS A 1061 11.92 -6.02 -1.65
CA LYS A 1061 12.07 -4.57 -1.91
C LYS A 1061 12.61 -4.32 -3.31
N GLY A 1062 12.37 -3.12 -3.83
CA GLY A 1062 12.93 -2.69 -5.12
C GLY A 1062 14.45 -2.66 -5.12
N GLU A 1063 15.02 -2.15 -4.02
CA GLU A 1063 16.47 -2.03 -3.88
C GLU A 1063 16.98 -2.56 -2.54
N TYR A 1064 18.17 -3.16 -2.58
CA TYR A 1064 18.94 -3.60 -1.42
C TYR A 1064 20.37 -3.09 -1.54
N LYS A 1065 20.97 -2.68 -0.41
CA LYS A 1065 22.38 -2.25 -0.40
C LYS A 1065 23.33 -3.36 -0.84
N ASP A 1066 23.07 -4.59 -0.41
CA ASP A 1066 23.84 -5.78 -0.77
C ASP A 1066 22.84 -6.92 -1.01
N PRO A 1067 22.34 -7.08 -2.25
CA PRO A 1067 21.34 -8.10 -2.61
C PRO A 1067 21.80 -9.52 -2.26
N THR A 1068 23.10 -9.81 -2.36
CA THR A 1068 23.69 -11.15 -2.20
C THR A 1068 23.60 -11.69 -0.77
N LYS A 1069 23.44 -10.82 0.23
CA LYS A 1069 23.31 -11.20 1.65
C LYS A 1069 21.87 -11.30 2.12
N ILE A 1070 20.90 -10.92 1.30
CA ILE A 1070 19.49 -10.90 1.67
C ILE A 1070 18.85 -12.22 1.24
N ALA A 1071 18.59 -13.10 2.21
CA ALA A 1071 18.18 -14.48 1.95
C ALA A 1071 17.02 -14.60 0.95
N HIS A 1072 15.91 -13.89 1.17
CA HIS A 1072 14.74 -13.95 0.29
C HIS A 1072 14.96 -13.28 -1.07
N LYS A 1073 15.93 -12.37 -1.20
CA LYS A 1073 16.32 -11.80 -2.50
C LYS A 1073 17.15 -12.81 -3.30
N VAL A 1074 18.11 -13.48 -2.65
CA VAL A 1074 18.87 -14.59 -3.25
C VAL A 1074 17.93 -15.71 -3.69
N LEU A 1075 16.93 -16.07 -2.86
CA LEU A 1075 15.91 -17.03 -3.25
C LEU A 1075 15.07 -16.53 -4.43
N ALA A 1076 14.66 -15.26 -4.46
CA ALA A 1076 13.93 -14.68 -5.60
C ALA A 1076 14.73 -14.75 -6.90
N ASP A 1077 16.03 -14.46 -6.83
CA ASP A 1077 16.92 -14.54 -7.99
C ASP A 1077 17.13 -16.00 -8.41
N ARG A 1078 17.30 -16.93 -7.46
CA ARG A 1078 17.36 -18.36 -7.75
C ARG A 1078 16.06 -18.88 -8.38
N MET A 1079 14.90 -18.40 -7.92
CA MET A 1079 13.60 -18.70 -8.54
C MET A 1079 13.55 -18.18 -9.98
N GLY A 1080 13.96 -16.93 -10.21
CA GLY A 1080 14.03 -16.35 -11.55
C GLY A 1080 15.11 -16.97 -12.46
N GLU A 1081 16.17 -17.54 -11.89
CA GLU A 1081 17.17 -18.31 -12.63
C GLU A 1081 16.61 -19.67 -13.06
N ARG A 1082 15.80 -20.32 -12.22
CA ARG A 1082 15.10 -21.57 -12.54
C ARG A 1082 13.99 -21.36 -13.57
N ASP A 1083 13.17 -20.34 -13.36
CA ASP A 1083 12.07 -19.93 -14.24
C ASP A 1083 11.91 -18.40 -14.18
N PRO A 1084 12.33 -17.67 -15.24
CA PRO A 1084 12.34 -16.22 -15.29
C PRO A 1084 11.04 -15.51 -14.93
N GLY A 1085 9.87 -16.08 -15.25
CA GLY A 1085 8.61 -15.41 -14.90
C GLY A 1085 7.90 -15.99 -13.66
N SER A 1086 8.46 -17.04 -13.03
CA SER A 1086 8.17 -17.34 -11.62
C SER A 1086 8.84 -16.35 -10.66
N LYS A 1087 9.71 -15.46 -11.18
CA LYS A 1087 10.47 -14.51 -10.38
C LYS A 1087 9.52 -13.59 -9.59
N PRO A 1088 9.60 -13.60 -8.25
CA PRO A 1088 8.80 -12.69 -7.44
C PRO A 1088 9.09 -11.23 -7.78
N GLN A 1089 8.04 -10.43 -7.86
CA GLN A 1089 8.08 -9.01 -8.16
C GLN A 1089 8.33 -8.17 -6.90
N VAL A 1090 8.65 -6.89 -7.09
CA VAL A 1090 8.78 -5.95 -5.98
C VAL A 1090 7.46 -5.85 -5.22
N ASN A 1091 7.57 -5.87 -3.89
CA ASN A 1091 6.50 -5.99 -2.89
C ASN A 1091 5.85 -7.38 -2.74
N ASP A 1092 6.25 -8.38 -3.53
CA ASP A 1092 5.77 -9.74 -3.32
C ASP A 1092 6.30 -10.31 -2.01
N ARG A 1093 5.45 -11.10 -1.34
CA ARG A 1093 5.84 -11.87 -0.15
C ARG A 1093 6.31 -13.24 -0.59
N ILE A 1094 7.59 -13.51 -0.39
CA ILE A 1094 8.22 -14.77 -0.75
C ILE A 1094 8.11 -15.74 0.43
N PRO A 1095 7.39 -16.87 0.29
CA PRO A 1095 7.36 -17.92 1.29
C PRO A 1095 8.62 -18.78 1.19
N TYR A 1096 9.25 -19.07 2.32
CA TYR A 1096 10.42 -19.95 2.39
C TYR A 1096 10.52 -20.66 3.73
N VAL A 1097 11.22 -21.79 3.72
CA VAL A 1097 11.51 -22.62 4.90
C VAL A 1097 13.03 -22.79 4.98
N TYR A 1098 13.57 -22.77 6.20
CA TYR A 1098 14.97 -23.12 6.45
C TYR A 1098 15.21 -24.62 6.30
N ILE A 1099 16.22 -24.97 5.52
CA ILE A 1099 16.60 -26.34 5.18
C ILE A 1099 17.99 -26.67 5.72
N VAL A 1100 18.23 -27.95 5.97
CA VAL A 1100 19.55 -28.43 6.42
C VAL A 1100 20.55 -28.30 5.27
N ASN A 1101 21.65 -27.56 5.48
CA ASN A 1101 22.75 -27.45 4.53
C ASN A 1101 24.04 -28.05 5.11
N LYS A 1102 24.69 -28.94 4.37
CA LYS A 1102 25.92 -29.63 4.78
C LYS A 1102 27.13 -28.69 4.86
N ASN A 1103 27.11 -27.60 4.09
CA ASN A 1103 28.17 -26.59 4.14
C ASN A 1103 27.91 -25.62 5.30
N LYS A 1104 28.79 -25.63 6.32
CA LYS A 1104 28.63 -24.76 7.50
C LYS A 1104 28.83 -23.28 7.18
N ASP A 1105 29.64 -22.96 6.16
CA ASP A 1105 30.04 -21.60 5.78
C ASP A 1105 29.12 -20.94 4.74
N CYS A 1106 28.03 -21.60 4.34
CA CYS A 1106 27.10 -21.02 3.37
C CYS A 1106 26.26 -19.87 3.95
N LEU A 1107 25.86 -18.95 3.07
CA LEU A 1107 25.11 -17.76 3.45
C LEU A 1107 23.65 -18.10 3.75
N GLN A 1108 22.93 -17.18 4.38
CA GLN A 1108 21.52 -17.39 4.74
C GLN A 1108 20.63 -17.72 3.53
N GLY A 1109 20.92 -17.16 2.34
CA GLY A 1109 20.19 -17.48 1.11
C GLY A 1109 20.32 -18.94 0.68
N ASP A 1110 21.41 -19.61 1.04
CA ASP A 1110 21.67 -21.02 0.68
C ASP A 1110 21.05 -22.01 1.68
N LYS A 1111 20.49 -21.50 2.77
CA LYS A 1111 19.84 -22.28 3.83
C LYS A 1111 18.32 -22.20 3.76
N ILE A 1112 17.75 -21.62 2.70
CA ILE A 1112 16.31 -21.48 2.53
C ILE A 1112 15.85 -21.97 1.16
N GLU A 1113 14.62 -22.48 1.12
CA GLU A 1113 13.98 -22.93 -0.10
C GLU A 1113 12.44 -22.79 -0.02
N THR A 1114 11.78 -22.79 -1.17
CA THR A 1114 10.31 -22.69 -1.27
C THR A 1114 9.64 -23.98 -0.78
N PRO A 1115 8.45 -23.91 -0.15
CA PRO A 1115 7.75 -25.11 0.33
C PRO A 1115 7.42 -26.11 -0.78
N SER A 1116 7.10 -25.63 -1.99
CA SER A 1116 6.85 -26.48 -3.16
C SER A 1116 8.08 -27.30 -3.54
N TYR A 1117 9.22 -26.63 -3.69
CA TYR A 1117 10.48 -27.27 -4.07
C TYR A 1117 10.95 -28.28 -3.01
N ILE A 1118 10.73 -27.97 -1.73
CA ILE A 1118 11.04 -28.88 -0.62
C ILE A 1118 10.25 -30.19 -0.72
N ARG A 1119 8.95 -30.12 -1.04
CA ARG A 1119 8.10 -31.33 -1.20
C ARG A 1119 8.51 -32.14 -2.43
N GLU A 1120 8.79 -31.46 -3.54
CA GLU A 1120 9.17 -32.10 -4.80
C GLU A 1120 10.52 -32.84 -4.70
N HIS A 1121 11.46 -32.31 -3.91
CA HIS A 1121 12.82 -32.82 -3.80
C HIS A 1121 13.13 -33.51 -2.45
N ASP A 1122 12.11 -33.76 -1.63
CA ASP A 1122 12.20 -34.40 -0.30
C ASP A 1122 13.32 -33.83 0.60
N ILE A 1123 13.34 -32.51 0.75
CA ILE A 1123 14.39 -31.79 1.49
C ILE A 1123 14.00 -31.64 2.97
N ASN A 1124 14.89 -32.07 3.88
CA ASN A 1124 14.65 -31.96 5.32
C ASN A 1124 14.71 -30.50 5.85
N PRO A 1125 13.68 -30.04 6.58
CA PRO A 1125 13.71 -28.76 7.27
C PRO A 1125 14.75 -28.72 8.41
N ASP A 1126 15.30 -27.54 8.69
CA ASP A 1126 16.21 -27.31 9.83
C ASP A 1126 15.41 -26.95 11.11
N TYR A 1127 14.90 -27.97 11.80
CA TYR A 1127 14.14 -27.78 13.05
C TYR A 1127 14.95 -27.07 14.15
N ALA A 1128 16.27 -27.28 14.20
CA ALA A 1128 17.14 -26.64 15.19
C ALA A 1128 17.19 -25.12 14.99
N PHE A 1129 17.16 -24.65 13.73
CA PHE A 1129 17.02 -23.23 13.43
C PHE A 1129 15.70 -22.66 13.96
N TYR A 1130 14.56 -23.34 13.80
CA TYR A 1130 13.28 -22.84 14.31
C TYR A 1130 13.26 -22.76 15.83
N ILE A 1131 13.82 -23.74 16.53
CA ILE A 1131 13.91 -23.71 17.99
C ILE A 1131 14.78 -22.52 18.43
N SER A 1132 16.01 -22.42 17.94
CA SER A 1132 17.00 -21.44 18.41
C SER A 1132 16.75 -20.01 17.92
N ASN A 1133 16.36 -19.81 16.66
CA ASN A 1133 16.25 -18.49 16.05
C ASN A 1133 14.83 -17.94 16.03
N GLN A 1134 13.80 -18.80 16.04
CA GLN A 1134 12.40 -18.39 15.93
C GLN A 1134 11.64 -18.46 17.28
N ILE A 1135 11.68 -19.60 17.99
CA ILE A 1135 10.87 -19.83 19.21
C ILE A 1135 11.58 -19.34 20.48
N MET A 1136 12.85 -19.68 20.65
CA MET A 1136 13.59 -19.47 21.90
C MET A 1136 13.59 -18.00 22.35
N LYS A 1137 13.96 -17.07 21.47
CA LYS A 1137 14.04 -15.64 21.81
C LYS A 1137 12.72 -15.03 22.32
N PRO A 1138 11.59 -15.14 21.60
CA PRO A 1138 10.33 -14.57 22.07
C PRO A 1138 9.84 -15.24 23.36
N VAL A 1139 9.92 -16.57 23.45
CA VAL A 1139 9.47 -17.31 24.64
C VAL A 1139 10.34 -16.97 25.86
N SER A 1140 11.66 -16.93 25.71
CA SER A 1140 12.58 -16.51 26.77
C SER A 1140 12.30 -15.09 27.24
N GLN A 1141 11.97 -14.17 26.33
CA GLN A 1141 11.59 -12.80 26.71
C GLN A 1141 10.33 -12.76 27.58
N LEU A 1142 9.35 -13.63 27.30
CA LEU A 1142 8.11 -13.72 28.07
C LEU A 1142 8.33 -14.40 29.43
N LEU A 1143 8.88 -15.61 29.43
CA LEU A 1143 9.07 -16.40 30.66
C LEU A 1143 10.11 -15.79 31.60
N ALA A 1144 11.04 -14.97 31.09
CA ALA A 1144 11.98 -14.22 31.93
C ALA A 1144 11.26 -13.23 32.87
N LEU A 1145 10.01 -12.83 32.59
CA LEU A 1145 9.22 -12.02 33.52
C LEU A 1145 8.80 -12.78 34.79
N THR A 1146 8.81 -14.11 34.74
CA THR A 1146 8.37 -15.00 35.84
C THR A 1146 9.38 -16.11 36.13
N LEU A 1147 10.67 -15.85 35.90
CA LEU A 1147 11.78 -16.82 36.06
C LEU A 1147 11.74 -17.54 37.42
N GLU A 1148 11.35 -16.85 38.48
CA GLU A 1148 11.25 -17.35 39.85
C GLU A 1148 10.25 -18.49 40.00
N THR A 1149 9.23 -18.52 39.13
CA THR A 1149 8.15 -19.52 39.13
C THR A 1149 8.45 -20.72 38.23
N ILE A 1150 9.52 -20.66 37.42
CA ILE A 1150 9.88 -21.73 36.49
C ILE A 1150 10.40 -22.96 37.26
N PRO A 1151 9.90 -24.17 36.97
CA PRO A 1151 10.43 -25.40 37.57
C PRO A 1151 11.93 -25.57 37.31
N GLY A 1152 12.69 -25.85 38.37
CA GLY A 1152 14.14 -26.05 38.30
C GLY A 1152 15.00 -24.79 38.55
N TYR A 1153 14.39 -23.60 38.69
CA TYR A 1153 15.14 -22.39 39.06
C TYR A 1153 15.45 -22.36 40.57
N THR A 1154 16.73 -22.48 40.93
CA THR A 1154 17.19 -22.65 42.32
C THR A 1154 17.57 -21.34 43.01
N LYS A 1155 17.92 -20.28 42.26
CA LYS A 1155 18.43 -19.01 42.82
C LYS A 1155 17.37 -18.18 43.55
N LYS A 1156 16.09 -18.54 43.44
CA LYS A 1156 14.97 -17.90 44.18
C LYS A 1156 15.07 -18.04 45.70
N HIS A 1157 15.87 -18.98 46.20
CA HIS A 1157 16.04 -19.23 47.64
C HIS A 1157 17.07 -18.32 48.31
N ASP A 1158 17.79 -17.48 47.55
CA ASP A 1158 18.68 -16.43 48.09
C ASP A 1158 17.97 -15.05 48.02
N PRO A 1159 17.45 -14.52 49.15
CA PRO A 1159 16.70 -13.26 49.16
C PRO A 1159 17.54 -12.04 48.79
N TYR A 1160 18.88 -12.14 48.84
CA TYR A 1160 19.78 -11.02 48.52
C TYR A 1160 20.47 -11.17 47.15
N TYR A 1161 20.22 -12.25 46.42
CA TYR A 1161 20.85 -12.49 45.11
C TYR A 1161 20.59 -11.34 44.14
N TYR A 1162 19.32 -10.93 44.04
CA TYR A 1162 18.86 -9.92 43.11
C TYR A 1162 19.49 -8.55 43.38
N ASP A 1163 19.37 -8.07 44.62
CA ASP A 1163 19.91 -6.77 45.02
C ASP A 1163 21.43 -6.70 44.84
N ARG A 1164 22.15 -7.77 45.22
CA ARG A 1164 23.61 -7.84 45.03
C ARG A 1164 23.97 -7.80 43.56
N LYS A 1165 23.29 -8.59 42.73
CA LYS A 1165 23.58 -8.68 41.30
C LYS A 1165 23.25 -7.38 40.57
N MET A 1166 22.17 -6.70 40.93
CA MET A 1166 21.81 -5.42 40.34
C MET A 1166 22.82 -4.31 40.72
N LYS A 1167 23.22 -4.22 41.99
CA LYS A 1167 24.28 -3.27 42.44
C LYS A 1167 25.61 -3.50 41.72
N LEU A 1168 25.99 -4.76 41.49
CA LEU A 1168 27.16 -5.12 40.70
C LEU A 1168 27.01 -4.65 39.25
N LEU A 1169 25.88 -4.90 38.60
CA LEU A 1169 25.63 -4.49 37.21
C LEU A 1169 25.63 -2.97 37.05
N ILE A 1170 25.04 -2.21 37.99
CA ILE A 1170 25.08 -0.74 37.98
C ILE A 1170 26.53 -0.26 38.05
N THR A 1171 27.33 -0.86 38.93
CA THR A 1171 28.77 -0.56 39.04
C THR A 1171 29.51 -0.89 37.74
N GLU A 1172 29.31 -2.09 37.16
CA GLU A 1172 29.91 -2.53 35.89
C GLU A 1172 29.52 -1.61 34.72
N LYS A 1173 28.32 -1.01 34.76
CA LYS A 1173 27.83 -0.06 33.75
C LYS A 1173 28.08 1.39 34.12
N LYS A 1174 28.99 1.68 35.05
CA LYS A 1174 29.43 3.03 35.44
C LYS A 1174 28.27 3.92 35.91
N GLY A 1175 27.33 3.35 36.65
CA GLY A 1175 26.15 4.06 37.15
C GLY A 1175 24.99 4.15 36.16
N ASP A 1176 25.12 3.60 34.94
CA ASP A 1176 24.02 3.57 33.96
C ASP A 1176 23.01 2.46 34.30
N GLU A 1177 22.00 2.82 35.10
CA GLU A 1177 20.93 1.92 35.54
C GLU A 1177 20.17 1.28 34.37
N LYS A 1178 20.00 2.01 33.27
CA LYS A 1178 19.31 1.48 32.09
C LYS A 1178 20.10 0.36 31.44
N LYS A 1179 21.40 0.55 31.20
CA LYS A 1179 22.27 -0.51 30.68
C LYS A 1179 22.40 -1.68 31.65
N ALA A 1180 22.38 -1.42 32.95
CA ALA A 1180 22.37 -2.47 33.96
C ALA A 1180 21.10 -3.31 33.87
N GLN A 1181 19.92 -2.68 33.74
CA GLN A 1181 18.65 -3.36 33.56
C GLN A 1181 18.58 -4.16 32.24
N GLU A 1182 19.10 -3.62 31.13
CA GLU A 1182 19.18 -4.36 29.86
C GLU A 1182 20.05 -5.61 29.98
N LYS A 1183 21.20 -5.50 30.67
CA LYS A 1183 22.07 -6.65 30.92
C LYS A 1183 21.41 -7.65 31.86
N TRP A 1184 20.70 -7.18 32.88
CA TRP A 1184 19.93 -8.01 33.80
C TRP A 1184 18.85 -8.82 33.08
N ASN A 1185 18.05 -8.17 32.22
CA ASN A 1185 17.05 -8.84 31.40
C ASN A 1185 17.67 -9.91 30.50
N THR A 1186 18.83 -9.63 29.91
CA THR A 1186 19.58 -10.61 29.10
C THR A 1186 20.00 -11.82 29.93
N LEU A 1187 20.51 -11.62 31.15
CA LEU A 1187 20.88 -12.72 32.04
C LEU A 1187 19.66 -13.58 32.40
N ARG A 1188 18.52 -12.96 32.73
CA ARG A 1188 17.28 -13.71 33.01
C ARG A 1188 16.82 -14.53 31.81
N MET A 1189 16.89 -13.97 30.60
CA MET A 1189 16.59 -14.72 29.37
C MET A 1189 17.52 -15.92 29.20
N ASN A 1190 18.82 -15.77 29.44
CA ASN A 1190 19.78 -16.87 29.35
C ASN A 1190 19.45 -18.01 30.34
N GLU A 1191 19.01 -17.70 31.55
CA GLU A 1191 18.58 -18.73 32.52
C GLU A 1191 17.35 -19.49 32.01
N VAL A 1192 16.40 -18.81 31.37
CA VAL A 1192 15.25 -19.48 30.72
C VAL A 1192 15.73 -20.38 29.58
N GLU A 1193 16.66 -19.90 28.74
CA GLU A 1193 17.24 -20.67 27.65
C GLU A 1193 17.91 -21.95 28.16
N ASP A 1194 18.70 -21.85 29.23
CA ASP A 1194 19.36 -22.98 29.88
C ASP A 1194 18.36 -23.99 30.47
N LEU A 1195 17.28 -23.52 31.11
CA LEU A 1195 16.28 -24.38 31.75
C LEU A 1195 15.31 -25.04 30.77
N CYS A 1196 14.90 -24.33 29.72
CA CYS A 1196 13.79 -24.75 28.85
C CYS A 1196 14.24 -25.31 27.51
N PHE A 1197 15.38 -24.87 26.95
CA PHE A 1197 15.76 -25.18 25.56
C PHE A 1197 17.03 -26.01 25.45
N LYS A 1198 18.05 -25.71 26.27
CA LYS A 1198 19.38 -26.34 26.19
C LYS A 1198 19.38 -27.87 26.32
N PRO A 1199 18.56 -28.51 27.17
CA PRO A 1199 18.49 -29.97 27.23
C PRO A 1199 18.16 -30.61 25.87
N LEU A 1200 17.20 -30.04 25.15
CA LEU A 1200 16.76 -30.53 23.84
C LEU A 1200 17.76 -30.18 22.74
N LEU A 1201 18.31 -28.96 22.73
CA LEU A 1201 19.33 -28.56 21.75
C LEU A 1201 20.60 -29.41 21.83
N ASN A 1202 21.02 -29.78 23.05
CA ASN A 1202 22.15 -30.68 23.25
C ASN A 1202 21.86 -32.10 22.71
N GLN A 1203 20.63 -32.60 22.88
CA GLN A 1203 20.21 -33.88 22.31
C GLN A 1203 20.23 -33.87 20.77
N LEU A 1204 19.77 -32.77 20.15
CA LEU A 1204 19.81 -32.59 18.69
C LEU A 1204 21.24 -32.52 18.15
N GLN A 1205 22.13 -31.77 18.81
CA GLN A 1205 23.54 -31.69 18.41
C GLN A 1205 24.25 -33.03 18.54
N ALA A 1206 23.95 -33.81 19.57
CA ALA A 1206 24.50 -35.17 19.74
C ALA A 1206 24.07 -36.11 18.59
N LYS A 1207 22.79 -36.09 18.20
CA LYS A 1207 22.26 -36.84 17.05
C LYS A 1207 22.90 -36.41 15.72
N THR A 1208 23.08 -35.11 15.51
CA THR A 1208 23.63 -34.55 14.25
C THR A 1208 25.13 -34.86 14.08
N ASN A 1209 25.87 -34.96 15.18
CA ASN A 1209 27.30 -35.28 15.18
C ASN A 1209 27.60 -36.78 15.20
N GLY A 1210 26.59 -37.66 15.13
CA GLY A 1210 26.77 -39.12 15.15
C GLY A 1210 27.23 -39.68 16.50
N ASN A 1211 27.17 -38.89 17.57
CA ASN A 1211 27.57 -39.35 18.91
C ASN A 1211 26.37 -40.01 19.59
N LYS A 1212 26.50 -41.32 19.91
CA LYS A 1212 25.55 -42.03 20.78
C LYS A 1212 25.42 -41.27 22.10
N SER A 1213 24.19 -41.15 22.61
CA SER A 1213 23.99 -40.55 23.93
C SER A 1213 24.63 -41.46 24.98
N MET A 1214 25.11 -40.89 26.09
CA MET A 1214 25.65 -41.69 27.21
C MET A 1214 24.61 -42.68 27.77
N LEU A 1215 23.32 -42.42 27.55
CA LEU A 1215 22.20 -43.31 27.91
C LEU A 1215 22.13 -44.57 27.02
N ASP A 1216 22.54 -44.49 25.76
CA ASP A 1216 22.65 -45.66 24.87
C ASP A 1216 23.79 -46.60 25.30
N PHE A 1217 24.73 -46.11 26.11
CA PHE A 1217 25.82 -46.91 26.68
C PHE A 1217 25.37 -47.74 27.90
N PHE A 1218 24.30 -47.32 28.59
CA PHE A 1218 23.78 -47.98 29.78
C PHE A 1218 22.55 -48.86 29.53
N ASN A 1219 21.95 -48.82 28.34
CA ASN A 1219 20.83 -49.69 27.94
C ASN A 1219 21.27 -50.93 27.14
N VAL A 1220 22.36 -51.58 27.57
CA VAL A 1220 22.68 -52.95 27.15
C VAL A 1220 22.78 -53.82 28.39
N SER A 1221 21.63 -54.11 29.02
CA SER A 1221 21.33 -55.37 29.71
C SER A 1221 20.01 -55.27 30.48
N ASN A 1222 18.91 -55.61 29.81
CA ASN A 1222 18.04 -56.71 30.23
C ASN A 1222 17.22 -57.14 29.02
N LYS A 1223 17.27 -58.46 28.76
CA LYS A 1223 16.71 -59.15 27.60
C LYS A 1223 15.23 -58.87 27.38
#